data_AF-E3N6S7-F1
#
_entry.id   AF-E3N6S7-F1
#
_cell.length_a   1.000
_cell.length_b   1.000
_cell.length_c   1.000
_cell.angle_alpha   90.00
_cell.angle_beta   90.00
_cell.angle_gamma   90.00
#
_symmetry.space_group_name_H-M   'P 1'
#
loop_
_entity.id
_entity.type
_entity.pdbx_description
1 polymer ?
#
loop_
_entity_poly.entity_id
_entity_poly.type
_entity_poly.pdbx_seq_one_letter_code
_entity_poly.pdbx_strand_id
1 'polypeptide(L)'
;MRIPKIIILSMIMVAWTRRIGRRGVMGEGTCPYVCLFVRMSGYYWDMQPGVASLYFPKQETDFEIMFDNLSLLARVTNAIALHSAILRKSLSIHDMLAETIFANPRNFSDIFEHDASGFNKTFDELVLSYRNIKKVTDQYYKEMVETGIFTEKLIEAMEMDYDIEHTVIQKYFEGLKNLKINGDVMACDKDLVKNTVLKFWKVMNEKSVTFSTGSEKKDALEAMKLNTLNVLKCMDSFKTYIEKVNPMIQRSDKLRKVIFAREMSRLLKSDNSKSFNYSTSLATVKTMFAETIKNWKPPKNKAYEMIRKSNSLFLALDDQKFIPEQTLTVGFGYFNRLREDLKSEWFKEKISMGINTKSLENGLEEFFEFGVLVEKLRRTYIMFSGSFYKNQDFLEKYPDDLMINEEFDEMKTGEEFIGSSRKVFEDCWSKTPEDSEVFQEFDESIGGFIHLNNTMSDILNWVNETIGTFDMEVVKISLGKLHQLDFGDKNLNEAKEAISGIQNFQSLNNFLSRFSTLSELQTTLDTDYTTTFETFNMTEIFISTIQNLTDSSMTTDLRCLKTNQFNTTRLNDLMMFMESIRRTSAENLTNHMKNLMSFYNEMREAFSEIEVYVKKHRNITGDPGNPVLKFKDPQRVSYAFGSGIRAVSYIWDVSRKRADFMDATKYSKEVKEHIAMFNENEEIREFWKNDPNASIHRLFDEIDRLSDYCRSVKNKDLMTIRDFFDHAKNVTGFKGHYRTFWSVQEQLISYGSKDPSFDFAIKNAIKLSQLDLDFSNREATLQAAKLSAQEIKDYFDEIFGLKEVGVTAEKKKKITENSYLTVVAIAVPLFLLLFSCAFLLYALSDNGKRHIKNFYLYYFGKSAAFEKRWRYSLFMDRQDGVNALHEAVREVNAAHVSEVVKGGAYINVYNLHGNTPLHCATKLGFPEIVEILIKNGADRTLRNAQNETPEQMLTYRSDEKKREKFDEIEKIYEKNRDKKFRIQVPEVFPSFMFHIYADKNTDDELTNKFMEQFQAIVSFTGGIMGV
;
A
#
# COMPACT_ATOMS: atom_id res chain seq x y z
N MET A 1 -29.66 -9.07 60.94
CA MET A 1 -28.19 -8.90 60.81
C MET A 1 -27.70 -9.94 59.82
N ARG A 2 -27.73 -9.71 58.50
CA ARG A 2 -26.86 -8.88 57.63
C ARG A 2 -25.42 -9.40 57.47
N ILE A 3 -25.32 -10.47 56.69
CA ILE A 3 -24.22 -10.73 55.76
C ILE A 3 -24.89 -10.88 54.39
N PRO A 4 -24.62 -10.01 53.39
CA PRO A 4 -24.45 -10.52 52.02
C PRO A 4 -23.68 -9.67 50.98
N LYS A 5 -23.25 -10.39 49.92
CA LYS A 5 -23.23 -10.06 48.47
C LYS A 5 -22.23 -9.03 47.92
N ILE A 6 -21.14 -9.53 47.30
CA ILE A 6 -20.61 -9.07 45.99
C ILE A 6 -19.59 -10.04 45.34
N ILE A 7 -19.20 -11.16 45.98
CA ILE A 7 -18.25 -12.14 45.37
C ILE A 7 -18.93 -13.42 44.80
N ILE A 8 -20.27 -13.47 44.73
CA ILE A 8 -21.04 -14.65 44.23
C ILE A 8 -21.75 -14.38 42.87
N LEU A 9 -21.26 -13.44 42.05
CA LEU A 9 -21.87 -13.18 40.73
C LEU A 9 -20.95 -13.38 39.50
N SER A 10 -19.65 -13.62 39.68
CA SER A 10 -18.74 -13.96 38.58
C SER A 10 -18.48 -15.47 38.40
N MET A 11 -18.93 -16.32 39.34
CA MET A 11 -18.73 -17.78 39.29
C MET A 11 -19.96 -18.59 38.83
N ILE A 12 -21.09 -17.96 38.49
CA ILE A 12 -22.31 -18.67 38.05
C ILE A 12 -22.52 -18.63 36.52
N MET A 13 -21.77 -17.83 35.74
CA MET A 13 -21.92 -17.80 34.27
C MET A 13 -20.94 -18.69 33.48
N VAL A 14 -20.10 -19.49 34.15
CA VAL A 14 -19.18 -20.46 33.49
C VAL A 14 -19.66 -21.92 33.65
N ALA A 15 -20.79 -22.15 34.34
CA ALA A 15 -21.33 -23.49 34.60
C ALA A 15 -22.58 -23.86 33.76
N TRP A 16 -22.94 -23.11 32.71
CA TRP A 16 -24.13 -23.40 31.89
C TRP A 16 -23.89 -23.74 30.41
N THR A 17 -22.64 -23.79 29.92
CA THR A 17 -22.34 -24.22 28.54
C THR A 17 -21.58 -25.55 28.43
N ARG A 18 -21.42 -26.30 29.53
CA ARG A 18 -20.92 -27.69 29.55
C ARG A 18 -22.02 -28.70 29.92
N ARG A 19 -23.16 -28.68 29.23
CA ARG A 19 -24.03 -29.88 29.17
C ARG A 19 -25.02 -29.95 27.99
N ILE A 20 -24.67 -29.49 26.79
CA ILE A 20 -25.15 -30.13 25.54
C ILE A 20 -23.92 -30.33 24.64
N GLY A 21 -23.11 -31.33 25.02
CA GLY A 21 -22.38 -32.10 24.04
C GLY A 21 -23.11 -33.44 23.93
N ARG A 22 -23.75 -33.72 22.79
CA ARG A 22 -23.86 -35.05 22.16
C ARG A 22 -24.86 -35.04 21.01
N ARG A 23 -24.29 -35.21 19.81
CA ARG A 23 -24.78 -35.82 18.54
C ARG A 23 -24.44 -34.86 17.39
N GLY A 24 -23.49 -35.14 16.50
CA GLY A 24 -22.59 -36.28 16.36
C GLY A 24 -22.01 -36.29 14.94
N VAL A 25 -20.71 -36.64 14.86
CA VAL A 25 -20.05 -37.41 13.78
C VAL A 25 -19.96 -36.73 12.41
N MET A 26 -18.82 -36.12 12.09
CA MET A 26 -17.66 -36.72 11.36
C MET A 26 -17.96 -37.06 9.89
N GLY A 27 -17.29 -36.31 9.02
CA GLY A 27 -16.89 -36.72 7.68
C GLY A 27 -15.55 -36.04 7.39
N GLU A 28 -14.46 -36.78 7.61
CA GLU A 28 -13.14 -36.48 7.05
C GLU A 28 -13.20 -36.59 5.52
N GLY A 29 -12.46 -35.75 4.81
CA GLY A 29 -12.28 -35.93 3.37
C GLY A 29 -11.85 -34.67 2.61
N THR A 30 -10.55 -34.38 2.67
CA THR A 30 -9.73 -33.84 1.57
C THR A 30 -10.18 -32.54 0.87
N CYS A 31 -9.49 -31.42 1.14
CA CYS A 31 -8.44 -30.95 0.22
C CYS A 31 -7.59 -29.82 0.86
N PRO A 32 -6.26 -29.96 0.91
CA PRO A 32 -5.32 -28.95 1.40
C PRO A 32 -4.81 -28.09 0.25
N TYR A 33 -5.52 -27.00 -0.08
CA TYR A 33 -5.01 -25.98 -1.01
C TYR A 33 -5.51 -24.60 -0.56
N VAL A 34 -4.95 -24.09 0.55
CA VAL A 34 -5.32 -22.77 1.10
C VAL A 34 -4.09 -21.85 1.25
N CYS A 35 -3.01 -22.09 0.50
CA CYS A 35 -1.86 -21.16 0.45
C CYS A 35 -1.40 -20.78 -0.96
N LEU A 36 -2.17 -21.10 -2.00
CA LEU A 36 -1.74 -20.91 -3.40
C LEU A 36 -2.42 -19.75 -4.16
N PHE A 37 -3.25 -18.94 -3.51
CA PHE A 37 -3.85 -17.73 -4.13
C PHE A 37 -3.66 -16.45 -3.29
N VAL A 38 -2.45 -16.27 -2.74
CA VAL A 38 -1.98 -14.96 -2.21
C VAL A 38 -0.93 -14.35 -3.16
N ARG A 39 -0.93 -14.75 -4.44
CA ARG A 39 0.09 -14.35 -5.42
C ARG A 39 -0.36 -13.27 -6.41
N MET A 40 -1.24 -12.36 -6.01
CA MET A 40 -1.54 -11.16 -6.81
C MET A 40 -1.39 -9.85 -6.05
N SER A 41 -0.52 -9.86 -5.04
CA SER A 41 -0.20 -8.68 -4.26
C SER A 41 1.28 -8.64 -3.90
N GLY A 42 2.09 -8.33 -4.90
CA GLY A 42 3.39 -7.72 -4.62
C GLY A 42 3.11 -6.43 -3.84
N TYR A 43 3.60 -6.38 -2.59
CA TYR A 43 3.51 -5.27 -1.63
C TYR A 43 2.23 -5.16 -0.76
N TYR A 44 1.69 -6.26 -0.21
CA TYR A 44 0.94 -6.14 1.06
C TYR A 44 1.91 -6.00 2.24
N TRP A 45 2.34 -4.77 2.52
CA TRP A 45 2.86 -4.41 3.84
C TRP A 45 1.67 -4.17 4.76
N ASP A 46 1.13 -5.25 5.32
CA ASP A 46 0.19 -5.14 6.43
C ASP A 46 0.92 -5.49 7.73
N MET A 47 1.13 -4.47 8.55
CA MET A 47 0.96 -4.64 9.99
C MET A 47 -0.47 -5.14 10.19
N GLN A 48 -0.66 -6.45 10.11
CA GLN A 48 -1.94 -7.05 10.45
C GLN A 48 -2.35 -6.62 11.86
N PRO A 49 -3.66 -6.49 12.11
CA PRO A 49 -4.18 -6.05 13.38
C PRO A 49 -3.61 -6.92 14.48
N GLY A 50 -3.11 -6.30 15.54
CA GLY A 50 -3.30 -6.87 16.85
C GLY A 50 -4.82 -7.08 17.00
N VAL A 51 -5.28 -8.29 16.68
CA VAL A 51 -6.35 -8.92 17.44
C VAL A 51 -6.04 -8.56 18.88
N ALA A 52 -7.02 -8.05 19.62
CA ALA A 52 -6.98 -7.97 21.06
C ALA A 52 -6.74 -9.39 21.59
N SER A 53 -5.50 -9.82 21.52
CA SER A 53 -5.00 -11.03 22.10
C SER A 53 -5.00 -10.68 23.56
N LEU A 54 -5.94 -11.25 24.30
CA LEU A 54 -5.84 -11.47 25.73
C LEU A 54 -4.49 -12.15 26.00
N TYR A 55 -3.40 -11.39 26.03
CA TYR A 55 -2.05 -11.91 26.17
C TYR A 55 -1.20 -10.91 26.95
N PHE A 56 -0.63 -11.47 28.01
CA PHE A 56 0.28 -10.89 28.99
C PHE A 56 1.36 -9.99 28.36
N PRO A 57 1.82 -8.94 29.08
CA PRO A 57 2.82 -8.01 28.56
C PRO A 57 4.13 -8.76 28.27
N LYS A 58 4.50 -8.87 26.99
CA LYS A 58 5.87 -9.23 26.59
C LYS A 58 6.77 -8.05 26.93
N GLN A 59 7.94 -8.34 27.50
CA GLN A 59 8.95 -7.34 27.83
C GLN A 59 9.53 -6.79 26.51
N GLU A 60 9.25 -5.53 26.18
CA GLU A 60 9.75 -4.86 24.97
C GLU A 60 11.28 -4.78 25.02
N THR A 61 11.94 -5.07 23.88
CA THR A 61 13.40 -4.98 23.78
C THR A 61 13.88 -3.53 23.65
N ASP A 62 15.13 -3.24 24.02
CA ASP A 62 15.70 -1.89 23.86
C ASP A 62 15.70 -1.41 22.39
N PHE A 63 15.87 -2.34 21.45
CA PHE A 63 15.75 -2.05 20.02
C PHE A 63 14.31 -1.71 19.61
N GLU A 64 13.32 -2.44 20.10
CA GLU A 64 11.90 -2.17 19.82
C GLU A 64 11.48 -0.79 20.33
N ILE A 65 11.87 -0.43 21.56
CA ILE A 65 11.65 0.91 22.11
C ILE A 65 12.31 1.99 21.24
N MET A 66 13.54 1.77 20.77
CA MET A 66 14.23 2.72 19.90
C MET A 66 13.53 2.89 18.55
N PHE A 67 13.15 1.77 17.93
CA PHE A 67 12.43 1.76 16.67
C PHE A 67 11.08 2.48 16.78
N ASP A 68 10.33 2.26 17.85
CA ASP A 68 9.05 2.93 18.10
C ASP A 68 9.20 4.43 18.28
N ASN A 69 10.21 4.88 19.02
CA ASN A 69 10.52 6.30 19.23
C ASN A 69 10.92 7.01 17.93
N LEU A 70 11.77 6.38 17.13
CA LEU A 70 12.18 6.94 15.83
C LEU A 70 11.04 6.90 14.80
N SER A 71 10.20 5.86 14.84
CA SER A 71 8.97 5.77 14.04
C SER A 71 7.97 6.87 14.42
N LEU A 72 7.82 7.15 15.72
CA LEU A 72 7.04 8.27 16.22
C LEU A 72 7.52 9.59 15.62
N LEU A 73 8.84 9.85 15.66
CA LEU A 73 9.42 11.05 15.08
C LEU A 73 9.16 11.13 13.57
N ALA A 74 9.23 10.00 12.84
CA ALA A 74 8.92 9.95 11.42
C ALA A 74 7.45 10.25 11.14
N ARG A 75 6.51 9.74 11.94
CA ARG A 75 5.07 10.05 11.81
C ARG A 75 4.80 11.53 11.99
N VAL A 76 5.35 12.14 13.04
CA VAL A 76 5.20 13.58 13.29
C VAL A 76 5.80 14.40 12.17
N THR A 77 7.00 14.06 11.73
CA THR A 77 7.71 14.77 10.65
C THR A 77 6.94 14.68 9.33
N ASN A 78 6.45 13.49 8.96
CA ASN A 78 5.63 13.31 7.77
C ASN A 78 4.30 14.07 7.86
N ALA A 79 3.64 14.07 9.02
CA ALA A 79 2.39 14.81 9.18
C ALA A 79 2.58 16.31 8.91
N ILE A 80 3.67 16.87 9.44
CA ILE A 80 4.07 18.26 9.19
C ILE A 80 4.38 18.48 7.71
N ALA A 81 5.11 17.56 7.07
CA ALA A 81 5.44 17.65 5.65
C ALA A 81 4.20 17.60 4.75
N LEU A 82 3.30 16.65 4.98
CA LEU A 82 2.05 16.51 4.22
C LEU A 82 1.12 17.69 4.46
N HIS A 83 0.93 18.11 5.72
CA HIS A 83 0.10 19.29 6.02
C HIS A 83 0.68 20.56 5.39
N SER A 84 2.00 20.77 5.50
CA SER A 84 2.67 21.88 4.82
C SER A 84 2.49 21.82 3.31
N ALA A 85 2.53 20.64 2.69
CA ALA A 85 2.38 20.48 1.24
C ALA A 85 0.93 20.74 0.78
N ILE A 86 -0.07 20.34 1.58
CA ILE A 86 -1.49 20.64 1.37
C ILE A 86 -1.69 22.17 1.40
N LEU A 87 -1.18 22.85 2.44
CA LEU A 87 -1.28 24.31 2.58
C LEU A 87 -0.56 25.06 1.46
N ARG A 88 0.58 24.55 0.97
CA ARG A 88 1.37 25.14 -0.13
C ARG A 88 0.87 24.77 -1.53
N LYS A 89 -0.18 23.95 -1.67
CA LYS A 89 -0.69 23.42 -2.95
C LYS A 89 0.36 22.70 -3.80
N SER A 90 1.36 22.10 -3.16
CA SER A 90 2.49 21.44 -3.82
C SER A 90 2.33 19.93 -3.93
N LEU A 91 1.14 19.39 -3.63
CA LEU A 91 0.87 17.95 -3.53
C LEU A 91 -0.38 17.55 -4.32
N SER A 92 -0.25 16.48 -5.11
CA SER A 92 -1.39 15.73 -5.65
C SER A 92 -1.96 14.84 -4.55
N ILE A 93 -3.24 15.04 -4.22
CA ILE A 93 -3.90 14.21 -3.22
C ILE A 93 -4.06 12.78 -3.70
N HIS A 94 -4.31 12.56 -5.00
CA HIS A 94 -4.44 11.22 -5.58
C HIS A 94 -3.13 10.43 -5.47
N ASP A 95 -1.97 11.08 -5.67
CA ASP A 95 -0.67 10.41 -5.51
C ASP A 95 -0.43 9.99 -4.05
N MET A 96 -0.81 10.85 -3.09
CA MET A 96 -0.69 10.53 -1.66
C MET A 96 -1.64 9.40 -1.24
N LEU A 97 -2.88 9.39 -1.74
CA LEU A 97 -3.83 8.31 -1.49
C LEU A 97 -3.40 7.00 -2.16
N ALA A 98 -2.93 7.07 -3.40
CA ALA A 98 -2.31 5.97 -4.13
C ALA A 98 -1.19 5.30 -3.35
N GLU A 99 -0.27 6.07 -2.78
CA GLU A 99 0.77 5.51 -1.91
C GLU A 99 0.23 4.89 -0.62
N THR A 100 -0.87 5.42 -0.07
CA THR A 100 -1.44 4.99 1.21
C THR A 100 -2.18 3.66 1.10
N ILE A 101 -2.95 3.48 0.04
CA ILE A 101 -3.75 2.28 -0.21
C ILE A 101 -3.11 1.35 -1.26
N PHE A 102 -1.93 1.69 -1.77
CA PHE A 102 -1.20 0.94 -2.80
C PHE A 102 -2.02 0.75 -4.08
N ALA A 103 -2.53 1.85 -4.62
CA ALA A 103 -3.38 1.86 -5.81
C ALA A 103 -2.83 2.75 -6.93
N ASN A 104 -3.36 2.60 -8.14
CA ASN A 104 -2.99 3.37 -9.32
C ASN A 104 -3.59 4.80 -9.27
N PRO A 105 -2.76 5.86 -9.20
CA PRO A 105 -3.20 7.26 -9.04
C PRO A 105 -4.08 7.78 -10.18
N ARG A 106 -3.98 7.18 -11.38
CA ARG A 106 -4.69 7.69 -12.58
C ARG A 106 -6.18 7.37 -12.57
N ASN A 107 -6.56 6.26 -11.95
CA ASN A 107 -7.92 5.72 -12.01
C ASN A 107 -8.77 6.06 -10.78
N PHE A 108 -8.25 6.87 -9.85
CA PHE A 108 -9.03 7.36 -8.70
C PHE A 108 -10.26 8.16 -9.14
N SER A 109 -10.14 8.93 -10.23
CA SER A 109 -11.23 9.73 -10.78
C SER A 109 -12.38 8.86 -11.30
N ASP A 110 -12.05 7.72 -11.89
CA ASP A 110 -12.99 6.84 -12.59
C ASP A 110 -13.95 6.15 -11.62
N ILE A 111 -13.51 5.90 -10.38
CA ILE A 111 -14.35 5.33 -9.31
C ILE A 111 -15.56 6.23 -9.00
N PHE A 112 -15.43 7.54 -9.22
CA PHE A 112 -16.54 8.47 -9.00
C PHE A 112 -17.56 8.47 -10.14
N GLU A 113 -17.20 8.01 -11.34
CA GLU A 113 -18.09 7.97 -12.51
C GLU A 113 -19.17 6.89 -12.43
N HIS A 114 -19.08 5.99 -11.44
CA HIS A 114 -20.04 4.93 -11.21
C HIS A 114 -20.64 5.04 -9.81
N ASP A 115 -21.92 5.43 -9.74
CA ASP A 115 -22.67 5.45 -8.50
C ASP A 115 -23.39 4.11 -8.27
N ALA A 116 -22.83 3.30 -7.36
CA ALA A 116 -23.43 2.03 -6.95
C ALA A 116 -24.27 2.13 -5.67
N SER A 117 -24.54 3.34 -5.15
CA SER A 117 -25.30 3.54 -3.90
C SER A 117 -26.72 2.96 -3.96
N GLY A 118 -27.36 3.00 -5.13
CA GLY A 118 -28.68 2.42 -5.39
C GLY A 118 -28.70 0.88 -5.43
N PHE A 119 -27.53 0.22 -5.47
CA PHE A 119 -27.42 -1.23 -5.68
C PHE A 119 -28.23 -2.02 -4.66
N ASN A 120 -28.01 -1.80 -3.36
CA ASN A 120 -28.63 -2.61 -2.30
C ASN A 120 -30.17 -2.53 -2.36
N LYS A 121 -30.72 -1.36 -2.67
CA LYS A 121 -32.17 -1.17 -2.81
C LYS A 121 -32.72 -1.96 -4.01
N THR A 122 -32.10 -1.79 -5.18
CA THR A 122 -32.50 -2.51 -6.40
C THR A 122 -32.36 -4.02 -6.22
N PHE A 123 -31.26 -4.45 -5.61
CA PHE A 123 -30.95 -5.85 -5.39
C PHE A 123 -31.89 -6.52 -4.39
N ASP A 124 -32.34 -5.79 -3.35
CA ASP A 124 -33.34 -6.33 -2.41
C ASP A 124 -34.70 -6.58 -3.08
N GLU A 125 -35.15 -5.68 -3.95
CA GLU A 125 -36.37 -5.88 -4.73
C GLU A 125 -36.27 -7.12 -5.65
N LEU A 126 -35.11 -7.30 -6.26
CA LEU A 126 -34.78 -8.43 -7.13
C LEU A 126 -34.81 -9.77 -6.40
N VAL A 127 -34.05 -9.85 -5.29
CA VAL A 127 -33.92 -11.05 -4.46
C VAL A 127 -35.26 -11.47 -3.89
N LEU A 128 -36.11 -10.52 -3.48
CA LEU A 128 -37.46 -10.82 -3.01
C LEU A 128 -38.30 -11.52 -4.08
N SER A 129 -38.21 -11.06 -5.34
CA SER A 129 -38.87 -11.73 -6.48
C SER A 129 -38.36 -13.15 -6.66
N TYR A 130 -37.03 -13.32 -6.62
CA TYR A 130 -36.40 -14.62 -6.85
C TYR A 130 -36.66 -15.63 -5.73
N ARG A 131 -36.78 -15.21 -4.47
CA ARG A 131 -37.08 -16.13 -3.35
C ARG A 131 -38.43 -16.83 -3.49
N ASN A 132 -39.45 -16.15 -4.02
CA ASN A 132 -40.76 -16.77 -4.24
C ASN A 132 -40.69 -17.81 -5.36
N ILE A 133 -39.95 -17.49 -6.41
CA ILE A 133 -39.71 -18.39 -7.53
C ILE A 133 -38.84 -19.58 -7.11
N LYS A 134 -37.84 -19.35 -6.25
CA LYS A 134 -36.96 -20.38 -5.73
C LYS A 134 -37.73 -21.54 -5.12
N LYS A 135 -38.82 -21.26 -4.40
CA LYS A 135 -39.67 -22.31 -3.81
C LYS A 135 -40.27 -23.22 -4.88
N VAL A 136 -40.71 -22.63 -6.00
CA VAL A 136 -41.24 -23.35 -7.16
C VAL A 136 -40.11 -24.14 -7.83
N THR A 137 -38.96 -23.53 -8.09
CA THR A 137 -37.83 -24.23 -8.74
C THR A 137 -37.24 -25.34 -7.87
N ASP A 138 -37.18 -25.15 -6.54
CA ASP A 138 -36.70 -26.18 -5.60
C ASP A 138 -37.64 -27.38 -5.57
N GLN A 139 -38.95 -27.16 -5.69
CA GLN A 139 -39.95 -28.23 -5.74
C GLN A 139 -39.79 -29.12 -6.98
N TYR A 140 -39.46 -28.54 -8.13
CA TYR A 140 -39.35 -29.23 -9.42
C TYR A 140 -37.90 -29.41 -9.89
N TYR A 141 -36.94 -29.21 -8.98
CA TYR A 141 -35.52 -29.09 -9.32
C TYR A 141 -34.98 -30.35 -10.01
N LYS A 142 -35.34 -31.53 -9.49
CA LYS A 142 -34.88 -32.80 -10.01
C LYS A 142 -35.34 -32.97 -11.47
N GLU A 143 -36.63 -32.80 -11.71
CA GLU A 143 -37.22 -32.94 -13.03
C GLU A 143 -36.66 -31.90 -14.01
N MET A 144 -36.48 -30.65 -13.57
CA MET A 144 -35.87 -29.59 -14.37
C MET A 144 -34.45 -29.96 -14.80
N VAL A 145 -33.59 -30.41 -13.86
CA VAL A 145 -32.20 -30.76 -14.14
C VAL A 145 -32.11 -31.98 -15.07
N GLU A 146 -32.89 -33.02 -14.80
CA GLU A 146 -32.92 -34.21 -15.66
C GLU A 146 -33.42 -33.86 -17.08
N THR A 147 -34.41 -32.95 -17.19
CA THR A 147 -34.87 -32.41 -18.49
C THR A 147 -33.79 -31.60 -19.17
N GLY A 148 -33.06 -30.76 -18.44
CA GLY A 148 -31.93 -29.97 -18.97
C GLY A 148 -30.84 -30.86 -19.56
N ILE A 149 -30.38 -31.84 -18.78
CA ILE A 149 -29.37 -32.80 -19.22
C ILE A 149 -29.83 -33.55 -20.47
N PHE A 150 -31.08 -34.02 -20.51
CA PHE A 150 -31.60 -34.69 -21.70
C PHE A 150 -31.69 -33.73 -22.90
N THR A 151 -32.09 -32.46 -22.68
CA THR A 151 -32.18 -31.44 -23.73
C THR A 151 -30.81 -31.15 -24.31
N GLU A 152 -29.80 -30.98 -23.48
CA GLU A 152 -28.41 -30.76 -23.89
C GLU A 152 -27.89 -31.93 -24.73
N LYS A 153 -28.15 -33.17 -24.28
CA LYS A 153 -27.83 -34.38 -25.05
C LYS A 153 -28.60 -34.43 -26.37
N LEU A 154 -29.85 -33.98 -26.39
CA LEU A 154 -30.63 -33.91 -27.62
C LEU A 154 -30.09 -32.84 -28.60
N ILE A 155 -29.59 -31.70 -28.11
CA ILE A 155 -28.89 -30.69 -28.93
C ILE A 155 -27.69 -31.35 -29.60
N GLU A 156 -26.81 -31.96 -28.82
CA GLU A 156 -25.62 -32.67 -29.33
C GLU A 156 -26.02 -33.71 -30.39
N ALA A 157 -27.09 -34.46 -30.16
CA ALA A 157 -27.57 -35.49 -31.07
C ALA A 157 -28.16 -34.95 -32.39
N MET A 158 -28.84 -33.80 -32.34
CA MET A 158 -29.45 -33.16 -33.52
C MET A 158 -28.44 -32.42 -34.40
N GLU A 159 -27.33 -31.96 -33.81
CA GLU A 159 -26.23 -31.30 -34.52
C GLU A 159 -25.24 -32.29 -35.15
N MET A 160 -25.28 -33.56 -34.73
CA MET A 160 -24.41 -34.59 -35.28
C MET A 160 -24.64 -34.83 -36.76
N ASP A 161 -23.52 -34.92 -37.48
CA ASP A 161 -23.45 -35.41 -38.85
C ASP A 161 -23.13 -36.90 -38.82
N TYR A 162 -24.11 -37.71 -39.19
CA TYR A 162 -24.02 -39.17 -39.22
C TYR A 162 -23.46 -39.70 -40.55
N ASP A 163 -23.23 -38.82 -41.54
CA ASP A 163 -22.75 -39.21 -42.86
C ASP A 163 -21.21 -39.18 -42.92
N ILE A 164 -20.59 -40.27 -42.43
CA ILE A 164 -19.15 -40.46 -42.55
C ILE A 164 -18.88 -41.31 -43.80
N GLU A 165 -18.21 -40.71 -44.78
CA GLU A 165 -17.83 -41.41 -46.00
C GLU A 165 -17.07 -42.71 -45.70
N HIS A 166 -17.53 -43.83 -46.29
CA HIS A 166 -16.83 -45.12 -46.24
C HIS A 166 -15.35 -45.01 -46.60
N THR A 167 -14.99 -44.06 -47.48
CA THR A 167 -13.60 -43.83 -47.90
C THR A 167 -12.69 -43.37 -46.76
N VAL A 168 -13.23 -42.66 -45.76
CA VAL A 168 -12.46 -42.20 -44.58
C VAL A 168 -12.12 -43.38 -43.69
N ILE A 169 -13.08 -44.27 -43.47
CA ILE A 169 -12.94 -45.49 -42.66
C ILE A 169 -11.88 -46.40 -43.27
N GLN A 170 -12.02 -46.70 -44.56
CA GLN A 170 -11.07 -47.53 -45.31
C GLN A 170 -9.65 -46.94 -45.26
N LYS A 171 -9.50 -45.65 -45.60
CA LYS A 171 -8.18 -44.98 -45.59
C LYS A 171 -7.52 -44.97 -44.22
N TYR A 172 -8.29 -44.85 -43.13
CA TYR A 172 -7.73 -44.88 -41.78
C TYR A 172 -7.18 -46.29 -41.46
N PHE A 173 -8.01 -47.32 -41.60
CA PHE A 173 -7.60 -48.68 -41.22
C PHE A 173 -6.57 -49.29 -42.18
N GLU A 174 -6.66 -49.02 -43.48
CA GLU A 174 -5.59 -49.38 -44.44
C GLU A 174 -4.29 -48.65 -44.14
N GLY A 175 -4.37 -47.36 -43.79
CA GLY A 175 -3.22 -46.57 -43.36
C GLY A 175 -2.52 -47.21 -42.15
N LEU A 176 -3.30 -47.61 -41.15
CA LEU A 176 -2.79 -48.21 -39.91
C LEU A 176 -2.10 -49.56 -40.18
N LYS A 177 -2.72 -50.39 -41.02
CA LYS A 177 -2.14 -51.66 -41.46
C LYS A 177 -0.83 -51.45 -42.20
N ASN A 178 -0.78 -50.46 -43.11
CA ASN A 178 0.42 -50.13 -43.86
C ASN A 178 1.55 -49.62 -42.97
N LEU A 179 1.26 -48.77 -41.98
CA LEU A 179 2.27 -48.34 -41.00
C LEU A 179 2.85 -49.52 -40.24
N LYS A 180 2.01 -50.50 -39.84
CA LYS A 180 2.47 -51.66 -39.07
C LYS A 180 3.40 -52.54 -39.91
N ILE A 181 3.04 -52.79 -41.17
CA ILE A 181 3.85 -53.59 -42.11
C ILE A 181 5.22 -52.96 -42.32
N ASN A 182 5.30 -51.64 -42.40
CA ASN A 182 6.56 -50.92 -42.61
C ASN A 182 7.38 -50.71 -41.33
N GLY A 183 6.86 -51.12 -40.16
CA GLY A 183 7.49 -50.89 -38.86
C GLY A 183 7.40 -49.44 -38.35
N ASP A 184 6.70 -48.55 -39.08
CA ASP A 184 6.57 -47.12 -38.77
C ASP A 184 5.61 -46.83 -37.60
N VAL A 185 4.77 -47.79 -37.21
CA VAL A 185 3.83 -47.63 -36.07
C VAL A 185 4.58 -47.38 -34.77
N MET A 186 5.79 -47.92 -34.64
CA MET A 186 6.68 -47.63 -33.52
C MET A 186 7.60 -46.49 -33.94
N ALA A 187 7.61 -45.38 -33.20
CA ALA A 187 8.50 -44.25 -33.52
C ALA A 187 9.96 -44.69 -33.65
N CYS A 188 10.36 -45.72 -32.88
CA CYS A 188 11.62 -46.43 -32.97
C CYS A 188 11.45 -47.94 -32.76
N ASP A 189 12.43 -48.71 -33.23
CA ASP A 189 12.50 -50.16 -32.96
C ASP A 189 12.40 -50.45 -31.44
N LYS A 190 11.43 -51.28 -31.06
CA LYS A 190 11.08 -51.55 -29.66
C LYS A 190 12.21 -52.24 -28.90
N ASP A 191 12.92 -53.16 -29.56
CA ASP A 191 14.03 -53.88 -28.95
C ASP A 191 15.28 -53.00 -28.81
N LEU A 192 15.55 -52.12 -29.78
CA LEU A 192 16.60 -51.11 -29.67
C LEU A 192 16.37 -50.21 -28.45
N VAL A 193 15.15 -49.69 -28.29
CA VAL A 193 14.82 -48.82 -27.16
C VAL A 193 14.96 -49.57 -25.82
N LYS A 194 14.29 -50.72 -25.70
CA LYS A 194 14.21 -51.47 -24.44
C LYS A 194 15.53 -52.15 -24.05
N ASN A 195 16.16 -52.84 -24.99
CA ASN A 195 17.31 -53.70 -24.72
C ASN A 195 18.65 -52.97 -24.86
N THR A 196 18.69 -51.82 -25.53
CA THR A 196 19.94 -51.07 -25.73
C THR A 196 19.91 -49.72 -25.04
N VAL A 197 19.05 -48.79 -25.48
CA VAL A 197 19.04 -47.39 -25.01
C VAL A 197 18.75 -47.32 -23.50
N LEU A 198 17.70 -48.01 -23.04
CA LEU A 198 17.33 -47.98 -21.63
C LEU A 198 18.32 -48.69 -20.73
N LYS A 199 18.89 -49.82 -21.16
CA LYS A 199 19.92 -50.52 -20.36
C LYS A 199 21.15 -49.64 -20.20
N PHE A 200 21.62 -49.01 -21.28
CA PHE A 200 22.72 -48.05 -21.24
C PHE A 200 22.45 -46.90 -20.28
N TRP A 201 21.32 -46.21 -20.44
CA TRP A 201 20.99 -45.05 -19.61
C TRP A 201 20.89 -45.42 -18.12
N LYS A 202 20.30 -46.58 -17.80
CA LYS A 202 20.23 -47.06 -16.40
C LYS A 202 21.61 -47.39 -15.82
N VAL A 203 22.53 -47.96 -16.61
CA VAL A 203 23.92 -48.21 -16.17
C VAL A 203 24.66 -46.90 -15.90
N MET A 204 24.48 -45.88 -16.74
CA MET A 204 25.12 -44.57 -16.56
C MET A 204 24.61 -43.80 -15.34
N ASN A 205 23.34 -43.98 -14.95
CA ASN A 205 22.70 -43.20 -13.87
C ASN A 205 22.43 -44.02 -12.59
N GLU A 206 22.98 -45.23 -12.48
CA GLU A 206 22.86 -46.12 -11.30
C GLU A 206 21.42 -46.44 -10.86
N LYS A 207 20.45 -46.33 -11.76
CA LYS A 207 19.05 -46.69 -11.47
C LYS A 207 18.89 -48.21 -11.47
N SER A 208 18.22 -48.75 -10.45
CA SER A 208 18.14 -50.20 -10.23
C SER A 208 17.54 -50.95 -11.42
N VAL A 209 18.34 -51.84 -12.00
CA VAL A 209 17.91 -53.02 -12.75
C VAL A 209 18.56 -54.20 -12.06
N THR A 210 17.91 -55.35 -12.10
CA THR A 210 18.48 -56.66 -11.78
C THR A 210 19.61 -57.02 -12.76
N PHE A 211 20.70 -56.26 -12.77
CA PHE A 211 21.97 -56.71 -13.36
C PHE A 211 22.61 -57.65 -12.34
N SER A 212 22.82 -58.90 -12.73
CA SER A 212 23.34 -59.95 -11.86
C SER A 212 24.85 -59.85 -11.67
N THR A 213 25.58 -59.18 -12.59
CA THR A 213 27.05 -59.04 -12.53
C THR A 213 27.58 -57.71 -13.08
N GLY A 214 28.85 -57.38 -12.79
CA GLY A 214 29.55 -56.23 -13.38
C GLY A 214 29.85 -56.38 -14.88
N SER A 215 29.90 -57.62 -15.40
CA SER A 215 30.06 -57.92 -16.83
C SER A 215 28.85 -57.44 -17.64
N GLU A 216 27.64 -57.77 -17.19
CA GLU A 216 26.39 -57.37 -17.87
C GLU A 216 26.24 -55.84 -17.99
N LYS A 217 26.77 -55.08 -17.02
CA LYS A 217 26.78 -53.62 -17.07
C LYS A 217 27.74 -53.10 -18.15
N LYS A 218 28.91 -53.73 -18.31
CA LYS A 218 29.86 -53.38 -19.39
C LYS A 218 29.29 -53.76 -20.76
N ASP A 219 28.63 -54.91 -20.86
CA ASP A 219 27.97 -55.35 -22.10
C ASP A 219 26.89 -54.36 -22.56
N ALA A 220 26.15 -53.75 -21.63
CA ALA A 220 25.17 -52.71 -21.96
C ALA A 220 25.82 -51.43 -22.52
N LEU A 221 27.02 -51.06 -22.06
CA LEU A 221 27.78 -49.93 -22.60
C LEU A 221 28.29 -50.22 -24.01
N GLU A 222 28.84 -51.43 -24.23
CA GLU A 222 29.32 -51.86 -25.54
C GLU A 222 28.15 -51.99 -26.54
N ALA A 223 27.00 -52.52 -26.11
CA ALA A 223 25.81 -52.65 -26.94
C ALA A 223 25.31 -51.31 -27.48
N MET A 224 25.32 -50.25 -26.66
CA MET A 224 24.93 -48.90 -27.11
C MET A 224 25.90 -48.32 -28.14
N LYS A 225 27.21 -48.51 -27.93
CA LYS A 225 28.24 -48.10 -28.88
C LYS A 225 28.08 -48.80 -30.23
N LEU A 226 27.85 -50.11 -30.22
CA LEU A 226 27.65 -50.90 -31.45
C LEU A 226 26.36 -50.52 -32.19
N ASN A 227 25.30 -50.16 -31.45
CA ASN A 227 24.00 -49.81 -32.01
C ASN A 227 23.80 -48.30 -32.22
N THR A 228 24.83 -47.48 -32.10
CA THR A 228 24.70 -46.02 -32.23
C THR A 228 24.09 -45.61 -33.57
N LEU A 229 24.45 -46.28 -34.68
CA LEU A 229 23.85 -46.04 -35.99
C LEU A 229 22.34 -46.35 -36.03
N ASN A 230 21.90 -47.37 -35.30
CA ASN A 230 20.48 -47.71 -35.20
C ASN A 230 19.73 -46.68 -34.35
N VAL A 231 20.35 -46.14 -33.29
CA VAL A 231 19.79 -45.03 -32.50
C VAL A 231 19.66 -43.77 -33.36
N LEU A 232 20.66 -43.46 -34.20
CA LEU A 232 20.57 -42.35 -35.15
C LEU A 232 19.43 -42.53 -36.16
N LYS A 233 19.26 -43.74 -36.72
CA LYS A 233 18.11 -44.05 -37.59
C LYS A 233 16.77 -43.87 -36.89
N CYS A 234 16.67 -44.29 -35.62
CA CYS A 234 15.50 -44.06 -34.77
C CYS A 234 15.23 -42.56 -34.54
N MET A 235 16.27 -41.74 -34.41
CA MET A 235 16.10 -40.29 -34.32
C MET A 235 15.61 -39.69 -35.65
N ASP A 236 16.12 -40.19 -36.78
CA ASP A 236 15.70 -39.71 -38.11
C ASP A 236 14.25 -40.14 -38.44
N SER A 237 13.78 -41.27 -37.89
CA SER A 237 12.39 -41.72 -38.08
C SER A 237 11.37 -40.87 -37.33
N PHE A 238 11.75 -40.04 -36.36
CA PHE A 238 10.81 -39.15 -35.65
C PHE A 238 10.06 -38.20 -36.57
N LYS A 239 10.75 -37.60 -37.54
CA LYS A 239 10.10 -36.70 -38.51
C LYS A 239 9.13 -37.48 -39.41
N THR A 240 9.55 -38.64 -39.89
CA THR A 240 8.72 -39.53 -40.69
C THR A 240 7.51 -40.05 -39.91
N TYR A 241 7.67 -40.31 -38.61
CA TYR A 241 6.59 -40.69 -37.71
C TYR A 241 5.52 -39.60 -37.65
N ILE A 242 5.93 -38.34 -37.43
CA ILE A 242 5.01 -37.19 -37.43
C ILE A 242 4.28 -37.09 -38.77
N GLU A 243 5.00 -37.15 -39.89
CA GLU A 243 4.42 -37.02 -41.24
C GLU A 243 3.40 -38.11 -41.56
N LYS A 244 3.62 -39.33 -41.06
CA LYS A 244 2.75 -40.49 -41.31
C LYS A 244 1.57 -40.61 -40.35
N VAL A 245 1.80 -40.36 -39.06
CA VAL A 245 0.81 -40.58 -37.98
C VAL A 245 -0.12 -39.38 -37.77
N ASN A 246 0.37 -38.15 -37.94
CA ASN A 246 -0.45 -36.96 -37.73
C ASN A 246 -1.71 -36.92 -38.64
N PRO A 247 -1.62 -37.18 -39.97
CA PRO A 247 -2.81 -37.26 -40.82
C PRO A 247 -3.77 -38.39 -40.42
N MET A 248 -3.27 -39.44 -39.77
CA MET A 248 -4.08 -40.55 -39.30
C MET A 248 -4.85 -40.21 -38.03
N ILE A 249 -4.22 -39.55 -37.07
CA ILE A 249 -4.90 -39.04 -35.87
C ILE A 249 -6.03 -38.09 -36.29
N GLN A 250 -5.76 -37.18 -37.24
CA GLN A 250 -6.78 -36.28 -37.79
C GLN A 250 -7.96 -37.03 -38.47
N ARG A 251 -7.70 -38.17 -39.12
CA ARG A 251 -8.78 -39.03 -39.65
C ARG A 251 -9.51 -39.77 -38.54
N SER A 252 -8.80 -40.20 -37.49
CA SER A 252 -9.40 -40.85 -36.33
C SER A 252 -10.41 -39.94 -35.62
N ASP A 253 -10.17 -38.63 -35.60
CA ASP A 253 -11.09 -37.64 -35.03
C ASP A 253 -12.45 -37.64 -35.74
N LYS A 254 -12.45 -37.91 -37.06
CA LYS A 254 -13.72 -38.12 -37.79
C LYS A 254 -14.40 -39.41 -37.36
N LEU A 255 -13.66 -40.49 -37.12
CA LEU A 255 -14.20 -41.77 -36.65
C LEU A 255 -14.72 -41.69 -35.20
N ARG A 256 -14.14 -40.82 -34.35
CA ARG A 256 -14.66 -40.56 -33.00
C ARG A 256 -16.12 -40.08 -33.01
N LYS A 257 -16.59 -39.47 -34.10
CA LYS A 257 -18.00 -39.11 -34.26
C LYS A 257 -18.93 -40.33 -34.26
N VAL A 258 -18.49 -41.49 -34.77
CA VAL A 258 -19.27 -42.75 -34.71
C VAL A 258 -19.42 -43.22 -33.26
N ILE A 259 -18.33 -43.15 -32.50
CA ILE A 259 -18.30 -43.50 -31.08
C ILE A 259 -19.27 -42.63 -30.31
N PHE A 260 -19.18 -41.32 -30.55
CA PHE A 260 -20.06 -40.35 -29.93
C PHE A 260 -21.52 -40.56 -30.33
N ALA A 261 -21.80 -40.80 -31.62
CA ALA A 261 -23.15 -41.14 -32.11
C ALA A 261 -23.72 -42.40 -31.45
N ARG A 262 -22.90 -43.45 -31.31
CA ARG A 262 -23.29 -44.67 -30.60
C ARG A 262 -23.56 -44.42 -29.12
N GLU A 263 -22.72 -43.66 -28.46
CA GLU A 263 -22.90 -43.31 -27.05
C GLU A 263 -24.19 -42.50 -26.83
N MET A 264 -24.51 -41.58 -27.73
CA MET A 264 -25.75 -40.81 -27.70
C MET A 264 -26.98 -41.67 -27.95
N SER A 265 -26.91 -42.60 -28.91
CA SER A 265 -27.93 -43.65 -29.11
C SER A 265 -28.16 -44.44 -27.82
N ARG A 266 -27.10 -44.89 -27.15
CA ARG A 266 -27.18 -45.60 -25.87
C ARG A 266 -27.81 -44.74 -24.77
N LEU A 267 -27.40 -43.48 -24.62
CA LEU A 267 -27.90 -42.57 -23.59
C LEU A 267 -29.38 -42.20 -23.79
N LEU A 268 -29.81 -41.98 -25.04
CA LEU A 268 -31.15 -41.52 -25.37
C LEU A 268 -32.17 -42.66 -25.52
N LYS A 269 -31.74 -43.88 -25.88
CA LYS A 269 -32.63 -45.02 -26.24
C LYS A 269 -32.40 -46.33 -25.48
N SER A 270 -31.45 -46.43 -24.55
CA SER A 270 -31.22 -47.69 -23.81
C SER A 270 -32.38 -48.09 -22.90
N ASP A 271 -32.46 -49.39 -22.57
CA ASP A 271 -33.53 -49.96 -21.73
C ASP A 271 -33.54 -49.40 -20.28
N ASN A 272 -32.40 -48.86 -19.80
CA ASN A 272 -32.28 -48.16 -18.52
C ASN A 272 -32.92 -46.75 -18.52
N SER A 273 -33.19 -46.15 -19.70
CA SER A 273 -33.89 -44.86 -19.84
C SER A 273 -35.37 -44.93 -19.44
N LYS A 274 -35.93 -46.13 -19.21
CA LYS A 274 -37.34 -46.34 -18.82
C LYS A 274 -37.79 -45.55 -17.57
N SER A 275 -36.86 -45.10 -16.72
CA SER A 275 -37.17 -44.32 -15.52
C SER A 275 -37.43 -42.82 -15.78
N PHE A 276 -36.87 -42.25 -16.85
CA PHE A 276 -37.00 -40.83 -17.18
C PHE A 276 -37.81 -40.65 -18.47
N ASN A 277 -38.97 -39.99 -18.37
CA ASN A 277 -39.82 -39.72 -19.52
C ASN A 277 -39.78 -38.22 -19.85
N TYR A 278 -39.04 -37.86 -20.89
CA TYR A 278 -38.83 -36.47 -21.28
C TYR A 278 -40.13 -35.70 -21.56
N SER A 279 -41.14 -36.31 -22.18
CA SER A 279 -42.44 -35.65 -22.39
C SER A 279 -43.15 -35.34 -21.06
N THR A 280 -43.18 -36.31 -20.14
CA THR A 280 -43.74 -36.10 -18.80
C THR A 280 -42.96 -35.02 -18.06
N SER A 281 -41.63 -35.03 -18.14
CA SER A 281 -40.79 -34.02 -17.51
C SER A 281 -41.00 -32.63 -18.12
N LEU A 282 -41.17 -32.51 -19.44
CA LEU A 282 -41.57 -31.25 -20.09
C LEU A 282 -42.93 -30.76 -19.60
N ALA A 283 -43.88 -31.65 -19.27
CA ALA A 283 -45.15 -31.28 -18.67
C ALA A 283 -44.98 -30.68 -17.25
N THR A 284 -44.10 -31.29 -16.46
CA THR A 284 -43.73 -30.81 -15.13
C THR A 284 -43.03 -29.46 -15.21
N VAL A 285 -42.04 -29.33 -16.10
CA VAL A 285 -41.31 -28.07 -16.36
C VAL A 285 -42.28 -26.99 -16.84
N LYS A 286 -43.22 -27.30 -17.73
CA LYS A 286 -44.29 -26.36 -18.13
C LYS A 286 -45.06 -25.83 -16.91
N THR A 287 -45.43 -26.72 -16.00
CA THR A 287 -46.18 -26.35 -14.77
C THR A 287 -45.32 -25.45 -13.88
N MET A 288 -44.05 -25.80 -13.69
CA MET A 288 -43.07 -24.97 -12.98
C MET A 288 -42.96 -23.57 -13.60
N PHE A 289 -42.91 -23.46 -14.93
CA PHE A 289 -42.88 -22.19 -15.64
C PHE A 289 -44.16 -21.37 -15.42
N ALA A 290 -45.34 -22.00 -15.51
CA ALA A 290 -46.62 -21.35 -15.27
C ALA A 290 -46.72 -20.77 -13.84
N GLU A 291 -46.21 -21.48 -12.84
CA GLU A 291 -46.13 -21.00 -11.46
C GLU A 291 -45.09 -19.89 -11.26
N THR A 292 -43.98 -19.97 -11.99
CA THR A 292 -42.93 -18.96 -11.95
C THR A 292 -43.39 -17.64 -12.56
N ILE A 293 -44.10 -17.68 -13.69
CA ILE A 293 -44.68 -16.50 -14.36
C ILE A 293 -45.57 -15.68 -13.40
N LYS A 294 -46.35 -16.35 -12.52
CA LYS A 294 -47.21 -15.67 -11.54
C LYS A 294 -46.43 -14.79 -10.56
N ASN A 295 -45.18 -15.17 -10.28
CA ASN A 295 -44.30 -14.50 -9.32
C ASN A 295 -43.22 -13.65 -10.01
N TRP A 296 -43.06 -13.76 -11.33
CA TRP A 296 -42.06 -13.04 -12.09
C TRP A 296 -42.41 -11.57 -12.23
N LYS A 297 -41.52 -10.72 -11.71
CA LYS A 297 -41.54 -9.28 -11.96
C LYS A 297 -40.24 -8.91 -12.66
N PRO A 298 -40.26 -8.53 -13.95
CA PRO A 298 -39.05 -8.20 -14.67
C PRO A 298 -38.32 -7.04 -13.97
N PRO A 299 -37.00 -7.15 -13.74
CA PRO A 299 -36.23 -6.11 -13.10
C PRO A 299 -36.21 -4.84 -13.96
N LYS A 300 -36.27 -3.66 -13.34
CA LYS A 300 -36.20 -2.37 -14.07
C LYS A 300 -34.79 -1.79 -14.15
N ASN A 301 -33.93 -2.16 -13.21
CA ASN A 301 -32.56 -1.68 -13.08
C ASN A 301 -31.61 -2.86 -13.21
N LYS A 302 -30.46 -2.63 -13.82
CA LYS A 302 -29.50 -3.68 -14.14
C LYS A 302 -28.45 -3.85 -13.05
N ALA A 303 -28.68 -4.71 -12.06
CA ALA A 303 -27.74 -4.92 -10.97
C ALA A 303 -26.44 -5.58 -11.47
N TYR A 304 -26.52 -6.42 -12.52
CA TYR A 304 -25.34 -7.04 -13.11
C TYR A 304 -24.35 -5.99 -13.68
N GLU A 305 -24.85 -4.94 -14.34
CA GLU A 305 -24.02 -3.86 -14.89
C GLU A 305 -23.32 -3.09 -13.75
N MET A 306 -24.03 -2.86 -12.64
CA MET A 306 -23.47 -2.19 -11.48
C MET A 306 -22.30 -2.97 -10.88
N ILE A 307 -22.41 -4.30 -10.79
CA ILE A 307 -21.34 -5.17 -10.30
C ILE A 307 -20.18 -5.20 -11.29
N ARG A 308 -20.44 -5.47 -12.58
CA ARG A 308 -19.38 -5.54 -13.62
C ARG A 308 -18.57 -4.25 -13.69
N LYS A 309 -19.24 -3.09 -13.70
CA LYS A 309 -18.56 -1.79 -13.74
C LYS A 309 -17.77 -1.51 -12.46
N SER A 310 -18.28 -1.90 -11.29
CA SER A 310 -17.52 -1.76 -10.03
C SER A 310 -16.28 -2.65 -10.02
N ASN A 311 -16.41 -3.88 -10.49
CA ASN A 311 -15.29 -4.82 -10.60
C ASN A 311 -14.22 -4.32 -11.58
N SER A 312 -14.61 -3.83 -12.76
CA SER A 312 -13.66 -3.32 -13.75
C SER A 312 -12.92 -2.07 -13.26
N LEU A 313 -13.62 -1.14 -12.61
CA LEU A 313 -13.02 0.05 -12.01
C LEU A 313 -12.05 -0.31 -10.89
N PHE A 314 -12.39 -1.30 -10.05
CA PHE A 314 -11.48 -1.75 -9.00
C PHE A 314 -10.23 -2.41 -9.58
N LEU A 315 -10.35 -3.27 -10.60
CA LEU A 315 -9.19 -3.88 -11.26
C LEU A 315 -8.28 -2.83 -11.90
N ALA A 316 -8.85 -1.75 -12.46
CA ALA A 316 -8.06 -0.64 -12.98
C ALA A 316 -7.36 0.17 -11.86
N LEU A 317 -8.03 0.34 -10.71
CA LEU A 317 -7.45 0.96 -9.53
C LEU A 317 -6.31 0.11 -8.92
N ASP A 318 -6.47 -1.21 -8.86
CA ASP A 318 -5.51 -2.13 -8.22
C ASP A 318 -4.44 -2.66 -9.19
N ASP A 319 -4.27 -2.03 -10.37
CA ASP A 319 -3.25 -2.43 -11.34
C ASP A 319 -1.83 -2.21 -10.79
N GLN A 320 -1.19 -3.33 -10.44
CA GLN A 320 0.15 -3.41 -9.87
C GLN A 320 1.23 -2.69 -10.70
N LYS A 321 1.03 -2.54 -12.01
CA LYS A 321 2.03 -1.90 -12.89
C LYS A 321 2.20 -0.41 -12.64
N PHE A 322 1.22 0.23 -12.02
CA PHE A 322 1.16 1.69 -11.88
C PHE A 322 1.13 2.17 -10.42
N ILE A 323 1.37 1.28 -9.46
CA ILE A 323 1.47 1.66 -8.04
C ILE A 323 2.74 2.52 -7.87
N PRO A 324 2.62 3.77 -7.37
CA PRO A 324 3.76 4.65 -7.20
C PRO A 324 4.66 4.15 -6.07
N GLU A 325 5.97 4.35 -6.21
CA GLU A 325 6.88 4.17 -5.08
C GLU A 325 6.45 5.10 -3.94
N GLN A 326 6.43 4.59 -2.71
CA GLN A 326 6.15 5.44 -1.56
C GLN A 326 7.26 6.50 -1.42
N THR A 327 6.87 7.76 -1.59
CA THR A 327 7.73 8.94 -1.44
C THR A 327 7.14 9.96 -0.47
N LEU A 328 5.83 10.08 -0.42
CA LEU A 328 5.07 11.06 0.37
C LEU A 328 4.67 10.54 1.75
N THR A 329 4.44 9.22 1.85
CA THR A 329 3.88 8.56 3.04
C THR A 329 4.85 7.59 3.72
N VAL A 330 6.13 7.64 3.33
CA VAL A 330 7.14 6.70 3.82
C VAL A 330 7.33 6.82 5.33
N GLY A 331 7.18 5.71 6.05
CA GLY A 331 7.37 5.69 7.50
C GLY A 331 6.21 6.28 8.30
N PHE A 332 5.07 6.58 7.66
CA PHE A 332 3.88 7.11 8.32
C PHE A 332 3.11 6.04 9.12
N GLY A 333 3.06 4.79 8.64
CA GLY A 333 2.26 3.75 9.29
C GLY A 333 0.80 4.18 9.49
N TYR A 334 0.36 4.36 10.75
CA TYR A 334 -1.02 4.72 11.10
C TYR A 334 -1.23 6.23 11.27
N PHE A 335 -2.16 6.80 10.50
CA PHE A 335 -2.48 8.24 10.51
C PHE A 335 -3.13 8.73 11.82
N ASN A 336 -3.77 7.84 12.59
CA ASN A 336 -4.55 8.21 13.78
C ASN A 336 -3.75 8.30 15.09
N ARG A 337 -2.49 7.85 15.14
CA ARG A 337 -1.65 7.88 16.37
C ARG A 337 -0.97 9.22 16.63
N LEU A 338 -1.02 10.14 15.68
CA LEU A 338 -0.26 11.39 15.72
C LEU A 338 -0.53 12.25 16.97
N ARG A 339 -1.76 12.28 17.47
CA ARG A 339 -2.13 13.03 18.69
C ARG A 339 -1.53 12.40 19.95
N GLU A 340 -1.41 11.07 19.98
CA GLU A 340 -0.76 10.33 21.07
C GLU A 340 0.75 10.53 21.02
N ASP A 341 1.32 10.49 19.80
CA ASP A 341 2.74 10.66 19.54
C ASP A 341 3.29 12.00 20.08
N LEU A 342 2.60 13.11 19.79
CA LEU A 342 2.94 14.45 20.31
C LEU A 342 2.85 14.55 21.84
N LYS A 343 2.03 13.71 22.48
CA LYS A 343 1.82 13.68 23.93
C LYS A 343 2.67 12.65 24.65
N SER A 344 3.42 11.82 23.91
CA SER A 344 4.29 10.79 24.48
C SER A 344 5.36 11.41 25.38
N GLU A 345 5.73 10.70 26.43
CA GLU A 345 6.77 11.15 27.35
C GLU A 345 8.12 11.30 26.63
N TRP A 346 8.43 10.40 25.70
CA TRP A 346 9.66 10.49 24.91
C TRP A 346 9.70 11.75 24.05
N PHE A 347 8.61 12.12 23.36
CA PHE A 347 8.58 13.35 22.55
C PHE A 347 8.75 14.60 23.43
N LYS A 348 8.08 14.64 24.58
CA LYS A 348 8.24 15.74 25.55
C LYS A 348 9.66 15.85 26.08
N GLU A 349 10.28 14.73 26.44
CA GLU A 349 11.61 14.72 27.04
C GLU A 349 12.73 14.97 26.02
N LYS A 350 12.65 14.38 24.83
CA LYS A 350 13.77 14.33 23.88
C LYS A 350 13.63 15.32 22.72
N ILE A 351 12.42 15.76 22.40
CA ILE A 351 12.16 16.66 21.26
C ILE A 351 11.76 18.05 21.76
N SER A 352 10.69 18.17 22.57
CA SER A 352 10.26 19.48 23.08
C SER A 352 10.99 19.95 24.33
N MET A 353 11.82 19.10 24.95
CA MET A 353 12.60 19.40 26.15
C MET A 353 11.75 19.96 27.31
N GLY A 354 10.53 19.43 27.47
CA GLY A 354 9.56 19.86 28.49
C GLY A 354 8.73 21.09 28.12
N ILE A 355 8.96 21.69 26.95
CA ILE A 355 8.16 22.81 26.43
C ILE A 355 6.81 22.28 25.92
N ASN A 356 5.75 23.06 26.15
CA ASN A 356 4.38 22.73 25.76
C ASN A 356 4.23 22.62 24.23
N THR A 357 3.68 21.51 23.76
CA THR A 357 3.44 21.20 22.34
C THR A 357 2.17 21.83 21.75
N LYS A 358 1.37 22.55 22.55
CA LYS A 358 0.05 23.06 22.14
C LYS A 358 0.05 23.90 20.86
N SER A 359 1.10 24.69 20.63
CA SER A 359 1.21 25.49 19.40
C SER A 359 1.31 24.60 18.16
N LEU A 360 2.10 23.53 18.22
CA LEU A 360 2.23 22.55 17.13
C LEU A 360 0.98 21.70 16.98
N GLU A 361 0.34 21.29 18.09
CA GLU A 361 -0.95 20.58 18.06
C GLU A 361 -2.01 21.40 17.33
N ASN A 362 -2.15 22.69 17.67
CA ASN A 362 -3.10 23.58 17.01
C ASN A 362 -2.78 23.76 15.52
N GLY A 363 -1.49 23.84 15.17
CA GLY A 363 -1.04 23.91 13.78
C GLY A 363 -1.28 22.63 12.96
N LEU A 364 -1.52 21.50 13.62
CA LEU A 364 -1.83 20.20 13.01
C LEU A 364 -3.29 19.76 13.21
N GLU A 365 -4.14 20.60 13.82
CA GLU A 365 -5.51 20.19 14.20
C GLU A 365 -6.32 19.72 12.98
N GLU A 366 -6.25 20.48 11.88
CA GLU A 366 -6.86 20.10 10.60
C GLU A 366 -6.29 18.78 10.07
N PHE A 367 -4.97 18.59 10.16
CA PHE A 367 -4.35 17.35 9.72
C PHE A 367 -4.82 16.12 10.52
N PHE A 368 -5.17 16.27 11.81
CA PHE A 368 -5.74 15.16 12.58
C PHE A 368 -7.06 14.68 12.00
N GLU A 369 -7.95 15.61 11.59
CA GLU A 369 -9.22 15.25 10.93
C GLU A 369 -8.97 14.57 9.59
N PHE A 370 -8.04 15.10 8.79
CA PHE A 370 -7.62 14.49 7.53
C PHE A 370 -7.11 13.06 7.72
N GLY A 371 -6.26 12.84 8.73
CA GLY A 371 -5.72 11.51 9.05
C GLY A 371 -6.79 10.48 9.41
N VAL A 372 -7.88 10.90 10.07
CA VAL A 372 -9.03 10.02 10.37
C VAL A 372 -9.74 9.59 9.08
N LEU A 373 -9.92 10.51 8.13
CA LEU A 373 -10.55 10.21 6.84
C LEU A 373 -9.69 9.25 6.00
N VAL A 374 -8.37 9.50 5.94
CA VAL A 374 -7.42 8.62 5.24
C VAL A 374 -7.40 7.21 5.84
N GLU A 375 -7.45 7.08 7.17
CA GLU A 375 -7.50 5.77 7.82
C GLU A 375 -8.85 5.06 7.60
N LYS A 376 -9.96 5.80 7.54
CA LYS A 376 -11.27 5.25 7.15
C LYS A 376 -11.19 4.67 5.74
N LEU A 377 -10.64 5.41 4.79
CA LEU A 377 -10.42 4.94 3.42
C LEU A 377 -9.54 3.69 3.37
N ARG A 378 -8.40 3.71 4.06
CA ARG A 378 -7.47 2.57 4.07
C ARG A 378 -8.17 1.30 4.55
N ARG A 379 -8.98 1.41 5.60
CA ARG A 379 -9.76 0.28 6.15
C ARG A 379 -10.82 -0.22 5.17
N THR A 380 -11.61 0.67 4.57
CA THR A 380 -12.65 0.28 3.62
C THR A 380 -12.05 -0.33 2.35
N TYR A 381 -10.91 0.19 1.88
CA TYR A 381 -10.13 -0.41 0.79
C TYR A 381 -9.66 -1.83 1.11
N ILE A 382 -9.08 -2.05 2.29
CA ILE A 382 -8.61 -3.39 2.71
C ILE A 382 -9.78 -4.37 2.84
N MET A 383 -10.90 -3.95 3.42
CA MET A 383 -12.09 -4.78 3.53
C MET A 383 -12.65 -5.15 2.16
N PHE A 384 -12.73 -4.18 1.25
CA PHE A 384 -13.23 -4.41 -0.11
C PHE A 384 -12.29 -5.30 -0.91
N SER A 385 -11.00 -4.95 -1.03
CA SER A 385 -10.00 -5.73 -1.77
C SER A 385 -9.88 -7.16 -1.25
N GLY A 386 -9.81 -7.35 0.07
CA GLY A 386 -9.79 -8.69 0.67
C GLY A 386 -11.05 -9.50 0.37
N SER A 387 -12.22 -8.85 0.38
CA SER A 387 -13.48 -9.49 -0.01
C SER A 387 -13.56 -9.77 -1.52
N PHE A 388 -13.03 -8.88 -2.35
CA PHE A 388 -13.01 -9.02 -3.81
C PHE A 388 -12.20 -10.24 -4.21
N TYR A 389 -10.93 -10.32 -3.78
CA TYR A 389 -10.03 -11.41 -4.13
C TYR A 389 -10.47 -12.76 -3.56
N LYS A 390 -11.04 -12.76 -2.35
CA LYS A 390 -11.60 -14.00 -1.75
C LYS A 390 -12.75 -14.57 -2.58
N ASN A 391 -13.46 -13.75 -3.34
CA ASN A 391 -14.66 -14.12 -4.07
C ASN A 391 -14.53 -13.91 -5.59
N GLN A 392 -13.31 -13.92 -6.13
CA GLN A 392 -13.09 -13.61 -7.55
C GLN A 392 -13.85 -14.56 -8.50
N ASP A 393 -13.74 -15.87 -8.31
CA ASP A 393 -14.46 -16.87 -9.13
C ASP A 393 -15.99 -16.66 -9.11
N PHE A 394 -16.50 -16.19 -7.97
CA PHE A 394 -17.91 -15.87 -7.80
C PHE A 394 -18.28 -14.56 -8.52
N LEU A 395 -17.41 -13.55 -8.48
CA LEU A 395 -17.59 -12.26 -9.15
C LEU A 395 -17.53 -12.35 -10.67
N GLU A 396 -16.91 -13.39 -11.21
CA GLU A 396 -16.94 -13.69 -12.64
C GLU A 396 -18.29 -14.28 -13.06
N LYS A 397 -18.85 -15.22 -12.29
CA LYS A 397 -20.05 -15.97 -12.69
C LYS A 397 -21.38 -15.36 -12.25
N TYR A 398 -21.45 -14.76 -11.07
CA TYR A 398 -22.70 -14.26 -10.51
C TYR A 398 -23.34 -13.12 -11.33
N PRO A 399 -22.57 -12.16 -11.89
CA PRO A 399 -23.14 -11.16 -12.78
C PRO A 399 -23.74 -11.77 -14.05
N ASP A 400 -23.21 -12.89 -14.54
CA ASP A 400 -23.77 -13.58 -15.73
C ASP A 400 -25.14 -14.18 -15.41
N ASP A 401 -25.28 -14.83 -14.26
CA ASP A 401 -26.56 -15.34 -13.80
C ASP A 401 -27.59 -14.21 -13.60
N LEU A 402 -27.17 -13.06 -13.05
CA LEU A 402 -28.02 -11.88 -12.94
C LEU A 402 -28.39 -11.31 -14.31
N MET A 403 -27.45 -11.25 -15.25
CA MET A 403 -27.70 -10.79 -16.61
C MET A 403 -28.75 -11.66 -17.31
N ILE A 404 -28.61 -13.00 -17.23
CA ILE A 404 -29.62 -13.93 -17.73
C ILE A 404 -30.97 -13.59 -17.11
N ASN A 405 -31.06 -13.42 -15.79
CA ASN A 405 -32.34 -13.16 -15.14
C ASN A 405 -32.92 -11.77 -15.48
N GLU A 406 -32.09 -10.73 -15.56
CA GLU A 406 -32.51 -9.34 -15.75
C GLU A 406 -32.87 -9.03 -17.21
N GLU A 407 -32.25 -9.70 -18.17
CA GLU A 407 -32.46 -9.47 -19.61
C GLU A 407 -33.43 -10.46 -20.26
N PHE A 408 -33.90 -11.49 -19.53
CA PHE A 408 -34.84 -12.46 -20.07
C PHE A 408 -36.24 -11.88 -20.31
N ASP A 409 -36.66 -11.84 -21.58
CA ASP A 409 -37.94 -11.27 -22.02
C ASP A 409 -38.97 -12.35 -22.43
N GLU A 410 -38.54 -13.58 -22.68
CA GLU A 410 -39.38 -14.65 -23.25
C GLU A 410 -40.34 -15.33 -22.27
N MET A 411 -40.27 -14.97 -20.98
CA MET A 411 -40.95 -15.68 -19.89
C MET A 411 -42.47 -15.86 -20.11
N LYS A 412 -43.12 -14.90 -20.77
CA LYS A 412 -44.57 -14.95 -21.06
C LYS A 412 -44.94 -15.98 -22.13
N THR A 413 -44.02 -16.28 -23.05
CA THR A 413 -44.25 -17.23 -24.16
C THR A 413 -43.65 -18.61 -23.89
N GLY A 414 -42.79 -18.71 -22.87
CA GLY A 414 -42.11 -19.96 -22.50
C GLY A 414 -43.05 -21.12 -22.17
N GLU A 415 -44.14 -20.87 -21.44
CA GLU A 415 -45.12 -21.92 -21.09
C GLU A 415 -45.79 -22.53 -22.34
N GLU A 416 -46.26 -21.68 -23.26
CA GLU A 416 -46.88 -22.11 -24.51
C GLU A 416 -45.88 -22.82 -25.42
N PHE A 417 -44.65 -22.31 -25.47
CA PHE A 417 -43.56 -22.92 -26.22
C PHE A 417 -43.17 -24.31 -25.68
N ILE A 418 -43.05 -24.50 -24.37
CA ILE A 418 -42.78 -25.84 -23.79
C ILE A 418 -43.94 -26.77 -24.09
N GLY A 419 -45.18 -26.28 -24.02
CA GLY A 419 -46.37 -27.07 -24.34
C GLY A 419 -46.44 -27.54 -25.80
N SER A 420 -46.09 -26.67 -26.75
CA SER A 420 -46.02 -27.03 -28.18
C SER A 420 -44.83 -27.95 -28.48
N SER A 421 -43.67 -27.69 -27.89
CA SER A 421 -42.48 -28.54 -28.00
C SER A 421 -42.77 -29.96 -27.49
N ARG A 422 -43.43 -30.09 -26.34
CA ARG A 422 -43.84 -31.39 -25.81
C ARG A 422 -44.66 -32.19 -26.83
N LYS A 423 -45.63 -31.57 -27.51
CA LYS A 423 -46.46 -32.25 -28.52
C LYS A 423 -45.62 -32.73 -29.70
N VAL A 424 -44.76 -31.85 -30.25
CA VAL A 424 -43.85 -32.22 -31.34
C VAL A 424 -42.95 -33.39 -30.93
N PHE A 425 -42.46 -33.38 -29.69
CA PHE A 425 -41.68 -34.50 -29.16
C PHE A 425 -42.49 -35.78 -29.02
N GLU A 426 -43.73 -35.73 -28.52
CA GLU A 426 -44.62 -36.90 -28.43
C GLU A 426 -44.97 -37.48 -29.81
N ASP A 427 -45.15 -36.62 -30.81
CA ASP A 427 -45.50 -37.03 -32.18
C ASP A 427 -44.30 -37.67 -32.93
N CYS A 428 -43.07 -37.24 -32.60
CA CYS A 428 -41.86 -37.72 -33.26
C CYS A 428 -41.10 -38.81 -32.52
N TRP A 429 -41.10 -38.83 -31.18
CA TRP A 429 -40.21 -39.68 -30.39
C TRP A 429 -40.84 -41.03 -30.05
N SER A 430 -40.34 -42.08 -30.67
CA SER A 430 -40.76 -43.46 -30.42
C SER A 430 -40.27 -43.98 -29.06
N LYS A 431 -41.05 -44.87 -28.42
CA LYS A 431 -40.63 -45.58 -27.18
C LYS A 431 -39.85 -46.86 -27.46
N THR A 432 -39.56 -47.16 -28.73
CA THR A 432 -38.85 -48.37 -29.13
C THR A 432 -37.39 -48.23 -28.67
N PRO A 433 -36.91 -49.12 -27.76
CA PRO A 433 -35.51 -49.11 -27.38
C PRO A 433 -34.63 -49.42 -28.60
N GLU A 434 -33.40 -48.94 -28.57
CA GLU A 434 -32.40 -49.35 -29.56
C GLU A 434 -32.11 -50.85 -29.37
N ASP A 435 -32.02 -51.60 -30.47
CA ASP A 435 -31.58 -52.99 -30.38
C ASP A 435 -30.13 -53.02 -29.92
N SER A 436 -29.89 -53.52 -28.71
CA SER A 436 -28.54 -53.58 -28.15
C SER A 436 -27.68 -54.66 -28.77
N GLU A 437 -28.29 -55.71 -29.35
CA GLU A 437 -27.55 -56.85 -29.89
C GLU A 437 -26.78 -56.45 -31.16
N VAL A 438 -27.35 -55.58 -32.00
CA VAL A 438 -26.71 -55.14 -33.27
C VAL A 438 -25.46 -54.27 -33.07
N PHE A 439 -25.20 -53.77 -31.86
CA PHE A 439 -24.02 -52.98 -31.52
C PHE A 439 -23.02 -53.69 -30.61
N GLN A 440 -23.30 -54.93 -30.19
CA GLN A 440 -22.48 -55.64 -29.21
C GLN A 440 -21.01 -55.74 -29.65
N GLU A 441 -20.77 -56.11 -30.91
CA GLU A 441 -19.40 -56.25 -31.45
C GLU A 441 -18.65 -54.91 -31.52
N PHE A 442 -19.36 -53.80 -31.78
CA PHE A 442 -18.78 -52.46 -31.70
C PHE A 442 -18.47 -52.07 -30.26
N ASP A 443 -19.42 -52.26 -29.34
CA ASP A 443 -19.27 -51.91 -27.93
C ASP A 443 -18.13 -52.70 -27.25
N GLU A 444 -17.93 -53.97 -27.63
CA GLU A 444 -16.81 -54.81 -27.14
C GLU A 444 -15.45 -54.41 -27.73
N SER A 445 -15.40 -53.95 -28.98
CA SER A 445 -14.14 -53.64 -29.68
C SER A 445 -13.67 -52.19 -29.51
N ILE A 446 -14.57 -51.25 -29.24
CA ILE A 446 -14.27 -49.82 -29.35
C ILE A 446 -13.27 -49.31 -28.30
N GLY A 447 -13.23 -49.92 -27.11
CA GLY A 447 -12.29 -49.56 -26.05
C GLY A 447 -10.83 -49.71 -26.50
N GLY A 448 -10.52 -50.78 -27.22
CA GLY A 448 -9.19 -51.02 -27.78
C GLY A 448 -8.80 -49.99 -28.85
N PHE A 449 -9.74 -49.60 -29.71
CA PHE A 449 -9.52 -48.54 -30.71
C PHE A 449 -9.25 -47.17 -30.08
N ILE A 450 -10.00 -46.79 -29.04
CA ILE A 450 -9.79 -45.51 -28.33
C ILE A 450 -8.40 -45.51 -27.67
N HIS A 451 -8.06 -46.59 -26.97
CA HIS A 451 -6.78 -46.72 -26.29
C HIS A 451 -5.61 -46.66 -27.28
N LEU A 452 -5.69 -47.40 -28.40
CA LEU A 452 -4.67 -47.35 -29.46
C LEU A 452 -4.45 -45.93 -29.98
N ASN A 453 -5.52 -45.22 -30.33
CA ASN A 453 -5.42 -43.86 -30.87
C ASN A 453 -4.82 -42.87 -29.88
N ASN A 454 -5.22 -42.96 -28.61
CA ASN A 454 -4.62 -42.14 -27.55
C ASN A 454 -3.13 -42.46 -27.41
N THR A 455 -2.74 -43.73 -27.41
CA THR A 455 -1.33 -44.12 -27.35
C THR A 455 -0.52 -43.60 -28.55
N MET A 456 -1.07 -43.63 -29.78
CA MET A 456 -0.42 -43.02 -30.95
C MET A 456 -0.26 -41.50 -30.78
N SER A 457 -1.29 -40.83 -30.23
CA SER A 457 -1.26 -39.39 -29.95
C SER A 457 -0.22 -39.05 -28.88
N ASP A 458 -0.10 -39.87 -27.84
CA ASP A 458 0.88 -39.69 -26.77
C ASP A 458 2.30 -39.87 -27.28
N ILE A 459 2.53 -40.82 -28.19
CA ILE A 459 3.83 -40.97 -28.87
C ILE A 459 4.09 -39.76 -29.76
N LEU A 460 3.10 -39.29 -30.52
CA LEU A 460 3.26 -38.09 -31.36
C LEU A 460 3.64 -36.86 -30.52
N ASN A 461 2.94 -36.64 -29.39
CA ASN A 461 3.25 -35.57 -28.45
C ASN A 461 4.65 -35.72 -27.86
N TRP A 462 5.01 -36.94 -27.42
CA TRP A 462 6.34 -37.22 -26.92
C TRP A 462 7.42 -36.93 -27.97
N VAL A 463 7.21 -37.29 -29.24
CA VAL A 463 8.15 -37.02 -30.34
C VAL A 463 8.28 -35.52 -30.58
N ASN A 464 7.16 -34.80 -30.71
CA ASN A 464 7.14 -33.34 -30.91
C ASN A 464 7.86 -32.59 -29.79
N GLU A 465 7.56 -32.94 -28.54
CA GLU A 465 8.23 -32.37 -27.38
C GLU A 465 9.72 -32.72 -27.35
N THR A 466 10.10 -33.94 -27.71
CA THR A 466 11.51 -34.37 -27.72
C THR A 466 12.30 -33.56 -28.75
N ILE A 467 11.78 -33.39 -29.96
CA ILE A 467 12.40 -32.56 -30.99
C ILE A 467 12.43 -31.07 -30.55
N GLY A 468 11.38 -30.58 -29.90
CA GLY A 468 11.31 -29.19 -29.45
C GLY A 468 12.20 -28.87 -28.24
N THR A 469 12.52 -29.86 -27.41
CA THR A 469 13.30 -29.68 -26.18
C THR A 469 14.80 -29.79 -26.41
N PHE A 470 15.25 -30.64 -27.35
CA PHE A 470 16.66 -30.96 -27.54
C PHE A 470 17.19 -30.49 -28.89
N ASP A 471 18.41 -29.96 -28.90
CA ASP A 471 19.15 -29.74 -30.15
C ASP A 471 19.59 -31.09 -30.71
N MET A 472 18.85 -31.56 -31.72
CA MET A 472 19.04 -32.87 -32.32
C MET A 472 20.43 -33.04 -32.96
N GLU A 473 21.06 -31.96 -33.46
CA GLU A 473 22.41 -32.03 -34.01
C GLU A 473 23.46 -32.21 -32.89
N VAL A 474 23.29 -31.53 -31.76
CA VAL A 474 24.15 -31.73 -30.58
C VAL A 474 24.05 -33.17 -30.05
N VAL A 475 22.84 -33.74 -30.00
CA VAL A 475 22.63 -35.14 -29.60
C VAL A 475 23.30 -36.09 -30.59
N LYS A 476 23.13 -35.87 -31.91
CA LYS A 476 23.78 -36.67 -32.97
C LYS A 476 25.30 -36.64 -32.88
N ILE A 477 25.91 -35.47 -32.66
CA ILE A 477 27.35 -35.32 -32.48
C ILE A 477 27.83 -36.10 -31.25
N SER A 478 27.10 -36.02 -30.14
CA SER A 478 27.43 -36.70 -28.89
C SER A 478 27.37 -38.22 -29.05
N LEU A 479 26.35 -38.73 -29.74
CA LEU A 479 26.25 -40.15 -30.13
C LEU A 479 27.41 -40.56 -31.06
N GLY A 480 27.75 -39.74 -32.07
CA GLY A 480 28.89 -40.01 -32.95
C GLY A 480 30.21 -40.15 -32.18
N LYS A 481 30.44 -39.31 -31.16
CA LYS A 481 31.59 -39.43 -30.26
C LYS A 481 31.55 -40.70 -29.40
N LEU A 482 30.36 -41.09 -28.91
CA LEU A 482 30.16 -42.34 -28.17
C LEU A 482 30.57 -43.57 -29.00
N HIS A 483 30.20 -43.58 -30.29
CA HIS A 483 30.55 -44.67 -31.21
C HIS A 483 32.07 -44.83 -31.38
N GLN A 484 32.82 -43.72 -31.33
CA GLN A 484 34.28 -43.70 -31.52
C GLN A 484 35.06 -44.08 -30.25
N LEU A 485 34.41 -44.24 -29.10
CA LEU A 485 35.09 -44.62 -27.87
C LEU A 485 35.60 -46.07 -27.93
N ASP A 486 36.88 -46.25 -27.60
CA ASP A 486 37.45 -47.56 -27.35
C ASP A 486 37.37 -47.91 -25.85
N PHE A 487 36.73 -49.04 -25.57
CA PHE A 487 36.56 -49.57 -24.22
C PHE A 487 37.62 -50.61 -23.86
N GLY A 488 38.36 -51.19 -24.82
CA GLY A 488 39.48 -52.13 -24.60
C GLY A 488 39.41 -52.97 -23.30
N ASP A 489 40.49 -52.93 -22.52
CA ASP A 489 40.59 -53.55 -21.18
C ASP A 489 40.00 -52.70 -20.04
N LYS A 490 39.36 -51.55 -20.34
CA LYS A 490 38.86 -50.63 -19.32
C LYS A 490 37.85 -51.34 -18.41
N ASN A 491 37.96 -51.11 -17.11
CA ASN A 491 36.94 -51.58 -16.17
C ASN A 491 35.66 -50.73 -16.29
N LEU A 492 34.58 -51.15 -15.63
CA LEU A 492 33.27 -50.49 -15.75
C LEU A 492 33.31 -49.00 -15.38
N ASN A 493 34.09 -48.61 -14.37
CA ASN A 493 34.17 -47.21 -13.93
C ASN A 493 34.95 -46.36 -14.93
N GLU A 494 36.07 -46.86 -15.45
CA GLU A 494 36.85 -46.19 -16.49
C GLU A 494 36.05 -46.03 -17.79
N ALA A 495 35.22 -47.00 -18.14
CA ALA A 495 34.32 -46.90 -19.28
C ALA A 495 33.24 -45.83 -19.06
N LYS A 496 32.63 -45.77 -17.87
CA LYS A 496 31.67 -44.71 -17.50
C LYS A 496 32.32 -43.32 -17.52
N GLU A 497 33.51 -43.16 -16.99
CA GLU A 497 34.24 -41.88 -16.99
C GLU A 497 34.53 -41.42 -18.42
N ALA A 498 34.98 -42.32 -19.30
CA ALA A 498 35.21 -42.00 -20.71
C ALA A 498 33.93 -41.55 -21.43
N ILE A 499 32.79 -42.16 -21.13
CA ILE A 499 31.48 -41.79 -21.68
C ILE A 499 31.04 -40.42 -21.13
N SER A 500 31.15 -40.21 -19.82
CA SER A 500 30.80 -38.94 -19.17
C SER A 500 31.67 -37.77 -19.64
N GLY A 501 32.89 -38.05 -20.10
CA GLY A 501 33.81 -37.06 -20.69
C GLY A 501 33.44 -36.60 -22.11
N ILE A 502 32.41 -37.18 -22.75
CA ILE A 502 31.95 -36.71 -24.06
C ILE A 502 31.40 -35.29 -23.92
N GLN A 503 31.85 -34.38 -24.79
CA GLN A 503 31.32 -33.02 -24.85
C GLN A 503 29.79 -33.05 -25.06
N ASN A 504 29.05 -32.31 -24.22
CA ASN A 504 27.58 -32.27 -24.19
C ASN A 504 26.92 -33.60 -23.76
N PHE A 505 27.64 -34.50 -23.07
CA PHE A 505 27.08 -35.74 -22.55
C PHE A 505 25.84 -35.54 -21.67
N GLN A 506 25.75 -34.46 -20.89
CA GLN A 506 24.56 -34.18 -20.08
C GLN A 506 23.30 -33.98 -20.95
N SER A 507 23.43 -33.32 -22.11
CA SER A 507 22.34 -33.16 -23.05
C SER A 507 21.91 -34.52 -23.64
N LEU A 508 22.88 -35.35 -24.02
CA LEU A 508 22.64 -36.73 -24.45
C LEU A 508 21.97 -37.56 -23.33
N ASN A 509 22.44 -37.47 -22.09
CA ASN A 509 21.90 -38.23 -20.97
C ASN A 509 20.46 -37.84 -20.64
N ASN A 510 20.15 -36.53 -20.68
CA ASN A 510 18.79 -36.01 -20.52
C ASN A 510 17.90 -36.47 -21.68
N PHE A 511 18.39 -36.44 -22.92
CA PHE A 511 17.67 -36.96 -24.09
C PHE A 511 17.34 -38.46 -23.94
N LEU A 512 18.34 -39.29 -23.61
CA LEU A 512 18.16 -40.74 -23.43
C LEU A 512 17.22 -41.08 -22.28
N SER A 513 17.11 -40.21 -21.26
CA SER A 513 16.16 -40.42 -20.15
C SER A 513 14.70 -40.47 -20.60
N ARG A 514 14.35 -39.77 -21.68
CA ARG A 514 12.97 -39.73 -22.19
C ARG A 514 12.52 -41.06 -22.81
N PHE A 515 13.45 -41.92 -23.20
CA PHE A 515 13.14 -43.19 -23.86
C PHE A 515 12.44 -44.19 -22.93
N SER A 516 12.37 -43.94 -21.61
CA SER A 516 11.59 -44.79 -20.70
C SER A 516 10.11 -44.68 -21.01
N THR A 517 9.62 -43.44 -21.13
CA THR A 517 8.24 -43.15 -21.52
C THR A 517 7.94 -43.68 -22.92
N LEU A 518 8.85 -43.47 -23.88
CA LEU A 518 8.67 -44.02 -25.23
C LEU A 518 8.57 -45.55 -25.21
N SER A 519 9.41 -46.24 -24.44
CA SER A 519 9.39 -47.70 -24.35
C SER A 519 8.06 -48.23 -23.80
N GLU A 520 7.49 -47.57 -22.80
CA GLU A 520 6.20 -47.92 -22.22
C GLU A 520 5.09 -47.70 -23.26
N LEU A 521 5.03 -46.51 -23.85
CA LEU A 521 4.04 -46.17 -24.87
C LEU A 521 4.09 -47.12 -26.08
N GLN A 522 5.27 -47.43 -26.62
CA GLN A 522 5.42 -48.37 -27.73
C GLN A 522 5.04 -49.81 -27.34
N THR A 523 5.24 -50.19 -26.08
CA THR A 523 4.81 -51.51 -25.60
C THR A 523 3.30 -51.58 -25.55
N THR A 524 2.66 -50.56 -24.97
CA THR A 524 1.20 -50.40 -24.94
C THR A 524 0.61 -50.41 -26.34
N LEU A 525 1.18 -49.61 -27.26
CA LEU A 525 0.73 -49.52 -28.65
C LEU A 525 0.76 -50.88 -29.36
N ASP A 526 1.82 -51.66 -29.13
CA ASP A 526 1.97 -52.98 -29.73
C ASP A 526 0.89 -53.94 -29.21
N THR A 527 0.68 -53.94 -27.90
CA THR A 527 -0.36 -54.73 -27.25
C THR A 527 -1.74 -54.34 -27.75
N ASP A 528 -2.08 -53.05 -27.75
CA ASP A 528 -3.37 -52.53 -28.20
C ASP A 528 -3.65 -52.86 -29.67
N TYR A 529 -2.62 -52.75 -30.50
CA TYR A 529 -2.74 -53.05 -31.91
C TYR A 529 -3.07 -54.54 -32.09
N THR A 530 -2.31 -55.43 -31.46
CA THR A 530 -2.53 -56.88 -31.52
C THR A 530 -3.91 -57.25 -30.95
N THR A 531 -4.26 -56.77 -29.76
CA THR A 531 -5.53 -57.13 -29.11
C THR A 531 -6.75 -56.61 -29.85
N THR A 532 -6.66 -55.45 -30.49
CA THR A 532 -7.81 -54.83 -31.18
C THR A 532 -7.92 -55.30 -32.64
N PHE A 533 -6.83 -55.24 -33.40
CA PHE A 533 -6.87 -55.40 -34.86
C PHE A 533 -6.61 -56.81 -35.36
N GLU A 534 -6.01 -57.68 -34.54
CA GLU A 534 -5.94 -59.11 -34.88
C GLU A 534 -7.20 -59.87 -34.44
N THR A 535 -7.92 -59.34 -33.46
CA THR A 535 -9.15 -59.94 -32.93
C THR A 535 -10.39 -59.51 -33.71
N PHE A 536 -10.47 -58.25 -34.14
CA PHE A 536 -11.69 -57.66 -34.71
C PHE A 536 -11.45 -57.08 -36.11
N ASN A 537 -12.42 -57.25 -37.01
CA ASN A 537 -12.43 -56.57 -38.31
C ASN A 537 -12.97 -55.13 -38.16
N MET A 538 -12.14 -54.22 -37.63
CA MET A 538 -12.56 -52.84 -37.32
C MET A 538 -13.13 -52.06 -38.51
N THR A 539 -12.71 -52.37 -39.75
CA THR A 539 -13.27 -51.70 -40.93
C THR A 539 -14.74 -52.07 -41.13
N GLU A 540 -15.05 -53.35 -41.05
CA GLU A 540 -16.41 -53.87 -41.20
C GLU A 540 -17.30 -53.44 -40.05
N ILE A 541 -16.80 -53.51 -38.81
CA ILE A 541 -17.53 -53.10 -37.60
C ILE A 541 -17.92 -51.62 -37.67
N PHE A 542 -17.01 -50.71 -38.05
CA PHE A 542 -17.36 -49.29 -38.19
C PHE A 542 -18.38 -49.03 -39.30
N ILE A 543 -18.27 -49.75 -40.43
CA ILE A 543 -19.20 -49.64 -41.57
C ILE A 543 -20.60 -50.11 -41.16
N SER A 544 -20.72 -51.29 -40.55
CA SER A 544 -21.99 -51.83 -40.09
C SER A 544 -22.60 -50.96 -38.99
N THR A 545 -21.78 -50.42 -38.08
CA THR A 545 -22.25 -49.51 -37.02
C THR A 545 -22.84 -48.23 -37.59
N ILE A 546 -22.20 -47.62 -38.60
CA ILE A 546 -22.76 -46.41 -39.25
C ILE A 546 -24.08 -46.71 -39.94
N GLN A 547 -24.20 -47.86 -40.63
CA GLN A 547 -25.46 -48.28 -41.25
C GLN A 547 -26.54 -48.50 -40.18
N ASN A 548 -26.23 -49.25 -39.13
CA ASN A 548 -27.16 -49.50 -38.02
C ASN A 548 -27.58 -48.21 -37.31
N LEU A 549 -26.68 -47.24 -37.12
CA LEU A 549 -27.01 -45.92 -36.56
C LEU A 549 -27.89 -45.10 -37.51
N THR A 550 -27.62 -45.15 -38.81
CA THR A 550 -28.39 -44.40 -39.82
C THR A 550 -29.83 -44.89 -39.92
N ASP A 551 -30.02 -46.20 -39.80
CA ASP A 551 -31.32 -46.88 -39.86
C ASP A 551 -32.01 -46.99 -38.50
N SER A 552 -31.42 -46.44 -37.44
CA SER A 552 -31.92 -46.59 -36.08
C SER A 552 -33.19 -45.78 -35.80
N SER A 553 -33.91 -46.19 -34.75
CA SER A 553 -35.09 -45.45 -34.26
C SER A 553 -34.72 -44.05 -33.80
N MET A 554 -33.56 -43.87 -33.15
CA MET A 554 -33.05 -42.56 -32.75
C MET A 554 -32.91 -41.63 -33.95
N THR A 555 -32.20 -42.04 -35.00
CA THR A 555 -31.95 -41.19 -36.17
C THR A 555 -33.24 -40.82 -36.89
N THR A 556 -34.20 -41.74 -36.94
CA THR A 556 -35.54 -41.48 -37.47
C THR A 556 -36.29 -40.42 -36.64
N ASP A 557 -36.27 -40.54 -35.32
CA ASP A 557 -36.92 -39.60 -34.41
C ASP A 557 -36.27 -38.21 -34.48
N LEU A 558 -34.92 -38.14 -34.50
CA LEU A 558 -34.16 -36.89 -34.64
C LEU A 558 -34.48 -36.19 -35.97
N ARG A 559 -34.61 -36.94 -37.06
CA ARG A 559 -35.02 -36.41 -38.37
C ARG A 559 -36.43 -35.82 -38.31
N CYS A 560 -37.36 -36.51 -37.64
CA CYS A 560 -38.72 -36.00 -37.43
C CYS A 560 -38.72 -34.70 -36.62
N LEU A 561 -37.97 -34.64 -35.51
CA LEU A 561 -37.84 -33.45 -34.67
C LEU A 561 -37.29 -32.26 -35.48
N LYS A 562 -36.26 -32.48 -36.30
CA LYS A 562 -35.66 -31.47 -37.16
C LYS A 562 -36.63 -30.96 -38.23
N THR A 563 -37.37 -31.86 -38.89
CA THR A 563 -38.39 -31.50 -39.89
C THR A 563 -39.53 -30.68 -39.28
N ASN A 564 -39.93 -30.99 -38.04
CA ASN A 564 -40.96 -30.25 -37.31
C ASN A 564 -40.43 -29.04 -36.52
N GLN A 565 -39.19 -28.59 -36.80
CA GLN A 565 -38.57 -27.40 -36.19
C GLN A 565 -38.53 -27.42 -34.66
N PHE A 566 -38.29 -28.59 -34.06
CA PHE A 566 -38.14 -28.72 -32.62
C PHE A 566 -36.93 -27.91 -32.13
N ASN A 567 -37.19 -26.83 -31.37
CA ASN A 567 -36.16 -25.87 -30.98
C ASN A 567 -35.58 -26.22 -29.60
N THR A 568 -34.56 -27.06 -29.59
CA THR A 568 -33.84 -27.49 -28.39
C THR A 568 -33.07 -26.37 -27.70
N THR A 569 -32.45 -25.47 -28.47
CA THR A 569 -31.70 -24.32 -27.93
C THR A 569 -32.60 -23.47 -27.04
N ARG A 570 -33.80 -23.14 -27.52
CA ARG A 570 -34.76 -22.34 -26.75
C ARG A 570 -35.28 -23.07 -25.50
N LEU A 571 -35.45 -24.39 -25.56
CA LEU A 571 -35.78 -25.19 -24.37
C LEU A 571 -34.66 -25.12 -23.34
N ASN A 572 -33.41 -25.20 -23.79
CA ASN A 572 -32.24 -25.09 -22.93
C ASN A 572 -32.13 -23.68 -22.31
N ASP A 573 -32.34 -22.62 -23.08
CA ASP A 573 -32.32 -21.24 -22.58
C ASP A 573 -33.36 -21.00 -21.46
N LEU A 574 -34.55 -21.56 -21.63
CA LEU A 574 -35.59 -21.56 -20.60
C LEU A 574 -35.09 -22.28 -19.33
N MET A 575 -34.52 -23.48 -19.45
CA MET A 575 -34.00 -24.22 -18.29
C MET A 575 -32.83 -23.50 -17.61
N MET A 576 -31.92 -22.91 -18.39
CA MET A 576 -30.80 -22.10 -17.88
C MET A 576 -31.30 -20.90 -17.07
N PHE A 577 -32.32 -20.19 -17.58
CA PHE A 577 -32.95 -19.08 -16.86
C PHE A 577 -33.55 -19.51 -15.51
N MET A 578 -34.22 -20.66 -15.47
CA MET A 578 -34.79 -21.18 -14.21
C MET A 578 -33.69 -21.58 -13.22
N GLU A 579 -32.61 -22.17 -13.72
CA GLU A 579 -31.46 -22.52 -12.90
C GLU A 579 -30.73 -21.28 -12.38
N SER A 580 -30.56 -20.23 -13.19
CA SER A 580 -29.95 -18.96 -12.78
C SER A 580 -30.77 -18.23 -11.72
N ILE A 581 -32.11 -18.28 -11.77
CA ILE A 581 -32.95 -17.76 -10.66
C ILE A 581 -32.68 -18.54 -9.37
N ARG A 582 -32.62 -19.88 -9.45
CA ARG A 582 -32.37 -20.72 -8.28
C ARG A 582 -30.99 -20.46 -7.67
N ARG A 583 -29.95 -20.27 -8.51
CA ARG A 583 -28.59 -19.92 -8.06
C ARG A 583 -28.55 -18.52 -7.43
N THR A 584 -29.10 -17.50 -8.08
CA THR A 584 -29.03 -16.11 -7.60
C THR A 584 -29.81 -15.87 -6.31
N SER A 585 -30.90 -16.62 -6.11
CA SER A 585 -31.74 -16.57 -4.89
C SER A 585 -31.13 -17.26 -3.66
N ALA A 586 -29.96 -17.88 -3.77
CA ALA A 586 -29.27 -18.47 -2.63
C ALA A 586 -28.87 -17.39 -1.62
N GLU A 587 -29.31 -17.55 -0.36
CA GLU A 587 -29.20 -16.53 0.69
C GLU A 587 -27.74 -16.19 1.01
N ASN A 588 -26.86 -17.20 1.04
CA ASN A 588 -25.43 -16.99 1.20
C ASN A 588 -24.88 -16.09 0.08
N LEU A 589 -25.14 -16.40 -1.19
CA LEU A 589 -24.60 -15.65 -2.33
C LEU A 589 -25.12 -14.21 -2.36
N THR A 590 -26.41 -14.03 -2.08
CA THR A 590 -27.03 -12.72 -1.93
C THR A 590 -26.31 -11.87 -0.87
N ASN A 591 -26.09 -12.42 0.33
CA ASN A 591 -25.46 -11.70 1.42
C ASN A 591 -24.00 -11.35 1.10
N HIS A 592 -23.27 -12.25 0.42
CA HIS A 592 -21.90 -11.96 -0.04
C HIS A 592 -21.89 -10.78 -1.02
N MET A 593 -22.79 -10.75 -2.00
CA MET A 593 -22.85 -9.67 -2.99
C MET A 593 -23.23 -8.33 -2.35
N LYS A 594 -24.21 -8.31 -1.44
CA LYS A 594 -24.58 -7.09 -0.70
C LYS A 594 -23.42 -6.55 0.14
N ASN A 595 -22.71 -7.43 0.85
CA ASN A 595 -21.57 -7.02 1.67
C ASN A 595 -20.44 -6.45 0.80
N LEU A 596 -20.11 -7.12 -0.30
CA LEU A 596 -19.08 -6.66 -1.24
C LEU A 596 -19.42 -5.28 -1.81
N MET A 597 -20.65 -5.10 -2.30
CA MET A 597 -21.10 -3.81 -2.84
C MET A 597 -21.24 -2.73 -1.77
N SER A 598 -21.53 -3.09 -0.51
CA SER A 598 -21.45 -2.16 0.62
C SER A 598 -20.03 -1.66 0.83
N PHE A 599 -19.04 -2.56 0.87
CA PHE A 599 -17.65 -2.16 1.04
C PHE A 599 -17.13 -1.30 -0.13
N TYR A 600 -17.54 -1.61 -1.37
CA TYR A 600 -17.24 -0.76 -2.53
C TYR A 600 -17.78 0.67 -2.34
N ASN A 601 -19.06 0.78 -1.93
CA ASN A 601 -19.69 2.08 -1.70
C ASN A 601 -19.04 2.84 -0.54
N GLU A 602 -18.74 2.18 0.58
CA GLU A 602 -18.05 2.77 1.73
C GLU A 602 -16.64 3.27 1.36
N MET A 603 -15.92 2.53 0.52
CA MET A 603 -14.62 2.94 -0.03
C MET A 603 -14.76 4.20 -0.90
N ARG A 604 -15.70 4.20 -1.84
CA ARG A 604 -16.01 5.36 -2.70
C ARG A 604 -16.44 6.59 -1.90
N GLU A 605 -17.27 6.41 -0.87
CA GLU A 605 -17.69 7.50 0.02
C GLU A 605 -16.51 8.08 0.81
N ALA A 606 -15.65 7.22 1.37
CA ALA A 606 -14.45 7.67 2.07
C ALA A 606 -13.51 8.48 1.15
N PHE A 607 -13.39 8.09 -0.13
CA PHE A 607 -12.69 8.88 -1.13
C PHE A 607 -13.30 10.26 -1.35
N SER A 608 -14.63 10.31 -1.52
CA SER A 608 -15.37 11.56 -1.75
C SER A 608 -15.23 12.52 -0.56
N GLU A 609 -15.31 12.01 0.68
CA GLU A 609 -15.11 12.79 1.90
C GLU A 609 -13.72 13.45 1.93
N ILE A 610 -12.67 12.73 1.53
CA ILE A 610 -11.30 13.26 1.47
C ILE A 610 -11.19 14.36 0.41
N GLU A 611 -11.76 14.16 -0.79
CA GLU A 611 -11.74 15.19 -1.83
C GLU A 611 -12.43 16.48 -1.40
N VAL A 612 -13.62 16.35 -0.80
CA VAL A 612 -14.38 17.49 -0.27
C VAL A 612 -13.59 18.20 0.82
N TYR A 613 -12.97 17.43 1.73
CA TYR A 613 -12.13 17.96 2.79
C TYR A 613 -10.96 18.77 2.24
N VAL A 614 -10.19 18.22 1.29
CA VAL A 614 -9.04 18.89 0.69
C VAL A 614 -9.44 20.12 -0.10
N LYS A 615 -10.56 20.06 -0.86
CA LYS A 615 -11.09 21.23 -1.59
C LYS A 615 -11.45 22.38 -0.64
N LYS A 616 -12.04 22.07 0.53
CA LYS A 616 -12.44 23.06 1.54
C LYS A 616 -11.25 23.76 2.22
N HIS A 617 -10.16 23.03 2.50
CA HIS A 617 -9.02 23.54 3.27
C HIS A 617 -7.83 24.01 2.42
N ARG A 618 -7.94 23.98 1.08
CA ARG A 618 -6.90 24.42 0.14
C ARG A 618 -6.60 25.93 0.12
N ASN A 619 -7.18 26.77 0.99
CA ASN A 619 -7.08 28.24 0.89
C ASN A 619 -6.58 28.97 2.15
N ILE A 620 -5.96 28.28 3.12
CA ILE A 620 -5.35 28.94 4.28
C ILE A 620 -3.86 29.18 4.00
N THR A 621 -3.54 30.25 3.27
CA THR A 621 -2.15 30.68 3.07
C THR A 621 -1.86 31.91 3.93
N GLY A 622 -0.78 31.85 4.71
CA GLY A 622 -0.08 33.06 5.14
C GLY A 622 -0.17 33.48 6.60
N ASP A 623 -0.32 32.55 7.56
CA ASP A 623 0.02 32.86 8.96
C ASP A 623 1.53 32.64 9.20
N PRO A 624 2.36 33.70 9.28
CA PRO A 624 3.79 33.58 9.63
C PRO A 624 4.02 33.00 11.03
N GLY A 625 2.97 32.89 11.86
CA GLY A 625 2.98 32.22 13.15
C GLY A 625 2.78 30.70 13.11
N ASN A 626 2.31 30.11 11.99
CA ASN A 626 2.01 28.68 11.93
C ASN A 626 3.32 27.85 11.98
N PRO A 627 3.53 27.01 13.02
CA PRO A 627 4.76 26.24 13.18
C PRO A 627 5.00 25.26 12.02
N VAL A 628 3.94 24.69 11.41
CA VAL A 628 4.06 23.72 10.32
C VAL A 628 4.72 24.32 9.08
N LEU A 629 4.46 25.60 8.80
CA LEU A 629 5.01 26.28 7.63
C LEU A 629 6.49 26.67 7.78
N LYS A 630 7.05 26.61 9.00
CA LYS A 630 8.46 26.94 9.28
C LYS A 630 9.44 25.83 8.89
N PHE A 631 8.94 24.61 8.66
CA PHE A 631 9.81 23.51 8.28
C PHE A 631 10.33 23.71 6.85
N LYS A 632 11.66 23.78 6.72
CA LYS A 632 12.35 23.96 5.43
C LYS A 632 12.45 22.63 4.72
N ASP A 633 12.07 22.62 3.44
CA ASP A 633 12.09 21.44 2.58
C ASP A 633 11.56 20.15 3.26
N PRO A 634 10.34 20.20 3.83
CA PRO A 634 9.88 19.18 4.75
C PRO A 634 9.64 17.84 4.03
N GLN A 635 9.30 17.85 2.74
CA GLN A 635 9.07 16.63 1.96
C GLN A 635 10.36 15.82 1.77
N ARG A 636 11.47 16.47 1.40
CA ARG A 636 12.77 15.78 1.25
C ARG A 636 13.23 15.19 2.58
N VAL A 637 13.16 15.98 3.66
CA VAL A 637 13.62 15.56 4.99
C VAL A 637 12.77 14.39 5.49
N SER A 638 11.46 14.47 5.30
CA SER A 638 10.54 13.42 5.72
C SER A 638 10.70 12.13 4.91
N TYR A 639 10.89 12.23 3.59
CA TYR A 639 11.18 11.08 2.73
C TYR A 639 12.47 10.38 3.15
N ALA A 640 13.56 11.14 3.35
CA ALA A 640 14.86 10.59 3.72
C ALA A 640 14.81 9.92 5.10
N PHE A 641 14.26 10.60 6.12
CA PHE A 641 14.12 10.05 7.45
C PHE A 641 13.19 8.83 7.49
N GLY A 642 11.99 8.96 6.90
CA GLY A 642 11.02 7.87 6.79
C GLY A 642 11.56 6.66 6.05
N SER A 643 12.33 6.85 4.98
CA SER A 643 12.98 5.77 4.24
C SER A 643 14.02 5.04 5.08
N GLY A 644 14.74 5.74 5.96
CA GLY A 644 15.62 5.10 6.95
C GLY A 644 14.86 4.27 7.98
N ILE A 645 13.71 4.77 8.47
CA ILE A 645 12.86 4.00 9.38
C ILE A 645 12.32 2.74 8.71
N ARG A 646 11.82 2.85 7.48
CA ARG A 646 11.41 1.69 6.66
C ARG A 646 12.56 0.73 6.41
N ALA A 647 13.78 1.25 6.19
CA ALA A 647 14.95 0.40 6.03
C ALA A 647 15.21 -0.46 7.28
N VAL A 648 15.03 0.13 8.46
CA VAL A 648 15.21 -0.50 9.78
C VAL A 648 14.02 -1.41 10.15
N SER A 649 12.81 -1.12 9.67
CA SER A 649 11.62 -1.90 10.03
C SER A 649 11.77 -3.36 9.65
N TYR A 650 12.49 -3.68 8.56
CA TYR A 650 12.70 -5.08 8.16
C TYR A 650 13.66 -5.80 9.12
N ILE A 651 14.65 -5.09 9.68
CA ILE A 651 15.52 -5.63 10.75
C ILE A 651 14.69 -5.87 12.01
N TRP A 652 13.78 -4.94 12.33
CA TRP A 652 12.86 -5.06 13.45
C TRP A 652 11.86 -6.23 13.29
N ASP A 653 11.32 -6.44 12.10
CA ASP A 653 10.43 -7.57 11.79
C ASP A 653 11.15 -8.91 12.00
N VAL A 654 12.41 -9.02 11.55
CA VAL A 654 13.24 -10.21 11.81
C VAL A 654 13.46 -10.41 13.31
N SER A 655 13.76 -9.34 14.06
CA SER A 655 13.92 -9.40 15.52
C SER A 655 12.67 -9.94 16.22
N ARG A 656 11.47 -9.48 15.81
CA ARG A 656 10.19 -9.93 16.39
C ARG A 656 9.83 -11.36 16.01
N LYS A 657 10.22 -11.80 14.80
CA LYS A 657 10.02 -13.16 14.31
C LYS A 657 11.17 -14.10 14.64
N ARG A 658 12.05 -13.75 15.60
CA ARG A 658 13.20 -14.58 16.00
C ARG A 658 12.84 -16.05 16.21
N ALA A 659 11.73 -16.35 16.90
CA ALA A 659 11.30 -17.72 17.14
C ALA A 659 10.99 -18.49 15.84
N ASP A 660 10.31 -17.87 14.87
CA ASP A 660 9.99 -18.51 13.59
C ASP A 660 11.26 -18.76 12.77
N PHE A 661 12.24 -17.86 12.78
CA PHE A 661 13.56 -18.09 12.18
C PHE A 661 14.35 -19.20 12.88
N MET A 662 14.29 -19.26 14.21
CA MET A 662 14.89 -20.36 14.96
C MET A 662 14.21 -21.69 14.66
N ASP A 663 12.92 -21.70 14.30
CA ASP A 663 12.26 -22.91 13.83
C ASP A 663 12.72 -23.33 12.43
N ALA A 664 13.14 -22.40 11.57
CA ALA A 664 13.76 -22.71 10.27
C ALA A 664 15.09 -23.48 10.40
N THR A 665 15.84 -23.27 11.49
CA THR A 665 17.09 -24.01 11.77
C THR A 665 16.87 -25.51 12.02
N LYS A 666 15.65 -25.88 12.41
CA LYS A 666 15.26 -27.23 12.83
C LYS A 666 14.68 -28.07 11.69
N TYR A 667 14.76 -27.61 10.45
CA TYR A 667 14.32 -28.43 9.31
C TYR A 667 15.10 -29.76 9.28
N SER A 668 14.40 -30.84 8.93
CA SER A 668 15.00 -32.17 8.82
C SER A 668 16.08 -32.17 7.74
N LYS A 669 17.01 -33.14 7.82
CA LYS A 669 18.11 -33.27 6.86
C LYS A 669 17.56 -33.41 5.44
N GLU A 670 16.49 -34.17 5.28
CA GLU A 670 15.80 -34.44 4.02
C GLU A 670 15.22 -33.17 3.41
N VAL A 671 14.59 -32.30 4.22
CA VAL A 671 14.07 -31.01 3.76
C VAL A 671 15.22 -30.08 3.33
N LYS A 672 16.30 -30.00 4.13
CA LYS A 672 17.48 -29.16 3.81
C LYS A 672 18.15 -29.60 2.50
N GLU A 673 18.36 -30.91 2.32
CA GLU A 673 18.94 -31.48 1.10
C GLU A 673 18.04 -31.25 -0.11
N HIS A 674 16.72 -31.39 0.04
CA HIS A 674 15.78 -31.11 -1.04
C HIS A 674 15.82 -29.64 -1.49
N ILE A 675 15.83 -28.69 -0.54
CA ILE A 675 15.98 -27.27 -0.88
C ILE A 675 17.32 -27.03 -1.59
N ALA A 676 18.42 -27.55 -1.05
CA ALA A 676 19.76 -27.36 -1.60
C ALA A 676 19.93 -27.96 -3.02
N MET A 677 19.23 -29.04 -3.36
CA MET A 677 19.35 -29.70 -4.67
C MET A 677 18.43 -29.11 -5.74
N PHE A 678 17.21 -28.72 -5.39
CA PHE A 678 16.15 -28.46 -6.38
C PHE A 678 15.64 -27.01 -6.39
N ASN A 679 16.13 -26.13 -5.51
CA ASN A 679 15.71 -24.73 -5.56
C ASN A 679 16.24 -24.06 -6.84
N GLU A 680 15.41 -23.31 -7.55
CA GLU A 680 15.80 -22.65 -8.81
C GLU A 680 16.86 -21.56 -8.60
N ASN A 681 16.87 -20.92 -7.43
CA ASN A 681 17.82 -19.87 -7.09
C ASN A 681 19.12 -20.45 -6.50
N GLU A 682 20.24 -20.19 -7.18
CA GLU A 682 21.57 -20.67 -6.81
C GLU A 682 22.02 -20.21 -5.42
N GLU A 683 21.72 -18.98 -5.06
CA GLU A 683 22.09 -18.41 -3.77
C GLU A 683 21.34 -19.11 -2.63
N ILE A 684 20.06 -19.44 -2.84
CA ILE A 684 19.26 -20.22 -1.88
C ILE A 684 19.80 -21.65 -1.77
N ARG A 685 20.18 -22.28 -2.89
CA ARG A 685 20.82 -23.61 -2.87
C ARG A 685 22.10 -23.57 -2.02
N GLU A 686 22.97 -22.60 -2.26
CA GLU A 686 24.23 -22.39 -1.53
C GLU A 686 23.98 -22.16 -0.03
N PHE A 687 22.99 -21.32 0.31
CA PHE A 687 22.60 -21.02 1.69
C PHE A 687 22.14 -22.26 2.46
N TRP A 688 21.32 -23.12 1.85
CA TRP A 688 20.85 -24.36 2.48
C TRP A 688 21.87 -25.50 2.45
N LYS A 689 22.78 -25.50 1.47
CA LYS A 689 23.90 -26.45 1.37
C LYS A 689 24.95 -26.24 2.47
N ASN A 690 25.21 -25.00 2.87
CA ASN A 690 26.24 -24.64 3.85
C ASN A 690 25.72 -24.55 5.30
N ASP A 691 24.60 -25.20 5.62
CA ASP A 691 23.85 -25.11 6.89
C ASP A 691 23.39 -23.67 7.25
N PRO A 692 22.09 -23.35 7.07
CA PRO A 692 21.53 -22.03 7.39
C PRO A 692 21.77 -21.52 8.80
N ASN A 693 22.02 -22.43 9.74
CA ASN A 693 22.15 -22.13 11.17
C ASN A 693 23.19 -21.05 11.44
N ALA A 694 24.39 -21.17 10.86
CA ALA A 694 25.47 -20.21 11.09
C ALA A 694 25.08 -18.81 10.60
N SER A 695 24.42 -18.73 9.44
CA SER A 695 23.96 -17.46 8.85
C SER A 695 22.83 -16.81 9.64
N ILE A 696 21.85 -17.60 10.11
CA ILE A 696 20.75 -17.13 10.96
C ILE A 696 21.27 -16.66 12.32
N HIS A 697 22.20 -17.41 12.93
CA HIS A 697 22.83 -17.01 14.19
C HIS A 697 23.66 -15.73 14.05
N ARG A 698 24.46 -15.60 12.98
CA ARG A 698 25.19 -14.35 12.68
C ARG A 698 24.24 -13.15 12.58
N LEU A 699 23.12 -13.30 11.87
CA LEU A 699 22.12 -12.22 11.75
C LEU A 699 21.57 -11.82 13.12
N PHE A 700 21.27 -12.79 13.98
CA PHE A 700 20.82 -12.49 15.33
C PHE A 700 21.90 -11.85 16.21
N ASP A 701 23.16 -12.27 16.07
CA ASP A 701 24.28 -11.63 16.77
C ASP A 701 24.46 -10.16 16.32
N GLU A 702 24.28 -9.87 15.03
CA GLU A 702 24.27 -8.50 14.49
C GLU A 702 23.13 -7.66 15.09
N ILE A 703 21.91 -8.22 15.15
CA ILE A 703 20.74 -7.58 15.76
C ILE A 703 20.95 -7.37 17.27
N ASP A 704 21.55 -8.34 17.97
CA ASP A 704 21.81 -8.24 19.41
C ASP A 704 22.84 -7.16 19.73
N ARG A 705 23.90 -7.01 18.92
CA ARG A 705 24.84 -5.88 19.02
C ARG A 705 24.14 -4.53 18.81
N LEU A 706 23.23 -4.46 17.84
CA LEU A 706 22.42 -3.25 17.62
C LEU A 706 21.52 -2.95 18.84
N SER A 707 20.92 -3.98 19.43
CA SER A 707 20.10 -3.87 20.65
C SER A 707 20.91 -3.41 21.87
N ASP A 708 22.14 -3.91 22.03
CA ASP A 708 23.05 -3.47 23.09
C ASP A 708 23.46 -2.00 22.91
N TYR A 709 23.70 -1.57 21.66
CA TYR A 709 23.91 -0.15 21.37
C TYR A 709 22.70 0.69 21.77
N CYS A 710 21.48 0.28 21.36
CA CYS A 710 20.23 0.95 21.74
C CYS A 710 20.11 1.11 23.27
N ARG A 711 20.44 0.08 24.05
CA ARG A 711 20.45 0.14 25.52
C ARG A 711 21.36 1.24 26.06
N SER A 712 22.52 1.45 25.44
CA SER A 712 23.50 2.45 25.85
C SER A 712 23.11 3.89 25.52
N VAL A 713 22.21 4.10 24.55
CA VAL A 713 21.84 5.44 24.04
C VAL A 713 20.37 5.83 24.21
N LYS A 714 19.47 4.91 24.58
CA LYS A 714 18.01 5.15 24.65
C LYS A 714 17.58 6.36 25.48
N ASN A 715 18.36 6.73 26.49
CA ASN A 715 18.07 7.87 27.38
C ASN A 715 18.84 9.15 27.02
N LYS A 716 19.72 9.11 26.02
CA LYS A 716 20.50 10.26 25.54
C LYS A 716 19.66 11.18 24.65
N ASP A 717 20.25 12.25 24.16
CA ASP A 717 19.61 13.22 23.26
C ASP A 717 19.52 12.71 21.81
N LEU A 718 18.70 13.36 20.99
CA LEU A 718 18.46 12.95 19.60
C LEU A 718 19.75 12.91 18.75
N MET A 719 20.74 13.76 19.04
CA MET A 719 22.00 13.80 18.28
C MET A 719 22.89 12.60 18.55
N THR A 720 22.78 12.01 19.74
CA THR A 720 23.42 10.72 20.03
C THR A 720 22.57 9.55 19.53
N ILE A 721 21.23 9.66 19.63
CA ILE A 721 20.31 8.61 19.18
C ILE A 721 20.43 8.37 17.68
N ARG A 722 20.58 9.40 16.84
CA ARG A 722 20.65 9.24 15.37
C ARG A 722 21.82 8.37 14.91
N ASP A 723 22.88 8.21 15.70
CA ASP A 723 24.01 7.32 15.39
C ASP A 723 23.58 5.84 15.39
N PHE A 724 22.36 5.54 15.85
CA PHE A 724 21.67 4.28 15.62
C PHE A 724 21.69 3.86 14.15
N PHE A 725 21.50 4.79 13.20
CA PHE A 725 21.49 4.46 11.77
C PHE A 725 22.84 3.95 11.26
N ASP A 726 23.96 4.45 11.81
CA ASP A 726 25.30 3.95 11.49
C ASP A 726 25.52 2.53 12.01
N HIS A 727 24.93 2.21 13.16
CA HIS A 727 25.02 0.87 13.74
C HIS A 727 24.08 -0.11 13.01
N ALA A 728 22.90 0.35 12.60
CA ALA A 728 21.95 -0.43 11.82
C ALA A 728 22.53 -0.85 10.45
N LYS A 729 23.41 -0.03 9.86
CA LYS A 729 24.15 -0.37 8.63
C LYS A 729 24.93 -1.70 8.75
N ASN A 730 25.40 -2.04 9.95
CA ASN A 730 26.18 -3.26 10.16
C ASN A 730 25.32 -4.53 10.18
N VAL A 731 23.99 -4.41 10.17
CA VAL A 731 23.07 -5.54 10.04
C VAL A 731 22.77 -5.75 8.56
N THR A 732 23.41 -6.76 7.98
CA THR A 732 23.43 -6.93 6.50
C THR A 732 22.36 -7.87 5.98
N GLY A 733 21.81 -8.74 6.83
CA GLY A 733 20.83 -9.73 6.42
C GLY A 733 21.46 -10.83 5.55
N PHE A 734 20.66 -11.36 4.63
CA PHE A 734 21.08 -12.30 3.60
C PHE A 734 21.21 -11.54 2.27
N LYS A 735 22.44 -11.33 1.80
CA LYS A 735 22.73 -10.56 0.59
C LYS A 735 22.25 -11.29 -0.67
N GLY A 736 21.48 -10.65 -1.55
CA GLY A 736 20.86 -11.25 -2.75
C GLY A 736 19.53 -11.99 -2.50
N HIS A 737 19.12 -12.09 -1.23
CA HIS A 737 18.11 -13.05 -0.76
C HIS A 737 16.74 -12.39 -0.42
N TYR A 738 16.27 -11.45 -1.23
CA TYR A 738 15.04 -10.67 -0.97
C TYR A 738 13.73 -11.48 -1.06
N ARG A 739 13.77 -12.73 -1.57
CA ARG A 739 12.59 -13.64 -1.71
C ARG A 739 12.89 -15.08 -1.25
N THR A 740 13.84 -15.26 -0.33
CA THR A 740 14.36 -16.59 -0.01
C THR A 740 13.30 -17.55 0.50
N PHE A 741 12.53 -17.17 1.51
CA PHE A 741 11.49 -18.07 2.05
C PHE A 741 10.28 -18.19 1.14
N TRP A 742 10.04 -17.23 0.24
CA TRP A 742 9.04 -17.37 -0.80
C TRP A 742 9.40 -18.48 -1.81
N SER A 743 10.62 -18.47 -2.32
CA SER A 743 11.09 -19.51 -3.24
C SER A 743 11.13 -20.89 -2.58
N VAL A 744 11.55 -20.96 -1.31
CA VAL A 744 11.49 -22.20 -0.52
C VAL A 744 10.06 -22.69 -0.34
N GLN A 745 9.12 -21.79 -0.01
CA GLN A 745 7.69 -22.12 0.07
C GLN A 745 7.17 -22.73 -1.24
N GLU A 746 7.37 -22.05 -2.36
CA GLU A 746 6.88 -22.50 -3.68
C GLU A 746 7.43 -23.87 -4.03
N GLN A 747 8.74 -24.06 -3.83
CA GLN A 747 9.40 -25.34 -4.05
C GLN A 747 8.80 -26.45 -3.19
N LEU A 748 8.71 -26.25 -1.87
CA LEU A 748 8.22 -27.29 -0.96
C LEU A 748 6.74 -27.63 -1.19
N ILE A 749 5.91 -26.64 -1.53
CA ILE A 749 4.49 -26.87 -1.91
C ILE A 749 4.42 -27.69 -3.20
N SER A 750 5.23 -27.35 -4.22
CA SER A 750 5.23 -28.06 -5.51
C SER A 750 5.70 -29.50 -5.42
N TYR A 751 6.56 -29.83 -4.45
CA TYR A 751 7.09 -31.18 -4.27
C TYR A 751 6.03 -32.18 -3.75
N GLY A 752 5.05 -31.72 -2.97
CA GLY A 752 3.90 -32.54 -2.58
C GLY A 752 4.21 -33.77 -1.71
N SER A 753 5.27 -33.73 -0.91
CA SER A 753 5.66 -34.82 0.00
C SER A 753 4.62 -35.08 1.09
N LYS A 754 4.42 -36.36 1.46
CA LYS A 754 3.57 -36.77 2.60
C LYS A 754 4.32 -36.83 3.94
N ASP A 755 5.60 -36.48 3.96
CA ASP A 755 6.41 -36.44 5.17
C ASP A 755 6.02 -35.23 6.06
N PRO A 756 5.63 -35.43 7.33
CA PRO A 756 5.24 -34.34 8.24
C PRO A 756 6.30 -33.25 8.44
N SER A 757 7.58 -33.55 8.22
CA SER A 757 8.66 -32.57 8.29
C SER A 757 8.58 -31.49 7.19
N PHE A 758 8.03 -31.83 6.02
CA PHE A 758 7.78 -30.88 4.94
C PHE A 758 6.59 -29.96 5.27
N ASP A 759 5.53 -30.47 5.90
CA ASP A 759 4.40 -29.64 6.36
C ASP A 759 4.83 -28.58 7.37
N PHE A 760 5.71 -28.96 8.30
CA PHE A 760 6.30 -28.02 9.26
C PHE A 760 7.11 -26.94 8.54
N ALA A 761 7.97 -27.34 7.59
CA ALA A 761 8.80 -26.43 6.82
C ALA A 761 7.97 -25.47 5.95
N ILE A 762 6.92 -25.96 5.27
CA ILE A 762 5.99 -25.14 4.47
C ILE A 762 5.32 -24.10 5.35
N LYS A 763 4.74 -24.50 6.50
CA LYS A 763 4.08 -23.55 7.43
C LYS A 763 5.04 -22.47 7.92
N ASN A 764 6.28 -22.85 8.23
CA ASN A 764 7.29 -21.91 8.69
C ASN A 764 7.76 -20.97 7.54
N ALA A 765 8.00 -21.51 6.35
CA ALA A 765 8.36 -20.73 5.17
C ALA A 765 7.27 -19.71 4.77
N ILE A 766 5.98 -20.08 4.85
CA ILE A 766 4.85 -19.17 4.61
C ILE A 766 4.86 -17.98 5.58
N LYS A 767 5.16 -18.21 6.86
CA LYS A 767 5.24 -17.12 7.85
C LYS A 767 6.37 -16.13 7.55
N LEU A 768 7.46 -16.61 6.95
CA LEU A 768 8.69 -15.86 6.69
C LEU A 768 8.77 -15.30 5.26
N SER A 769 7.96 -15.80 4.31
CA SER A 769 8.03 -15.45 2.89
C SER A 769 7.67 -14.01 2.58
N GLN A 770 7.04 -13.31 3.52
CA GLN A 770 6.67 -11.89 3.43
C GLN A 770 7.80 -10.94 3.86
N LEU A 771 8.90 -11.45 4.39
CA LEU A 771 10.02 -10.64 4.86
C LEU A 771 11.02 -10.38 3.73
N ASP A 772 11.44 -9.13 3.62
CA ASP A 772 12.64 -8.77 2.86
C ASP A 772 13.86 -8.96 3.75
N LEU A 773 14.80 -9.82 3.34
CA LEU A 773 15.95 -10.24 4.15
C LEU A 773 17.27 -9.67 3.67
N ASP A 774 17.28 -8.90 2.59
CA ASP A 774 18.49 -8.22 2.12
C ASP A 774 18.53 -6.77 2.60
N PHE A 775 19.40 -6.52 3.59
CA PHE A 775 19.60 -5.19 4.17
C PHE A 775 20.83 -4.47 3.59
N SER A 776 21.60 -5.15 2.73
CA SER A 776 22.93 -4.69 2.33
C SER A 776 22.93 -3.42 1.46
N ASN A 777 21.87 -3.18 0.69
CA ASN A 777 21.76 -2.05 -0.24
C ASN A 777 21.13 -0.78 0.39
N ARG A 778 21.22 -0.59 1.71
CA ARG A 778 20.50 0.48 2.43
C ARG A 778 21.38 1.55 3.06
N GLU A 779 22.70 1.45 2.88
CA GLU A 779 23.67 2.37 3.48
C GLU A 779 23.36 3.85 3.19
N ALA A 780 23.14 4.20 1.91
CA ALA A 780 22.83 5.57 1.51
C ALA A 780 21.54 6.08 2.17
N THR A 781 20.52 5.23 2.27
CA THR A 781 19.23 5.53 2.89
C THR A 781 19.37 5.77 4.39
N LEU A 782 20.11 4.92 5.09
CA LEU A 782 20.37 5.07 6.53
C LEU A 782 21.19 6.33 6.83
N GLN A 783 22.18 6.63 5.98
CA GLN A 783 22.98 7.85 6.10
C GLN A 783 22.13 9.11 5.87
N ALA A 784 21.25 9.09 4.86
CA ALA A 784 20.33 10.20 4.60
C ALA A 784 19.40 10.42 5.80
N ALA A 785 18.86 9.37 6.40
CA ALA A 785 18.03 9.48 7.60
C ALA A 785 18.78 10.06 8.80
N LYS A 786 20.04 9.66 9.02
CA LYS A 786 20.90 10.27 10.04
C LYS A 786 21.08 11.78 9.85
N LEU A 787 21.31 12.22 8.62
CA LEU A 787 21.43 13.65 8.29
C LEU A 787 20.11 14.38 8.52
N SER A 788 19.00 13.80 8.06
CA SER A 788 17.65 14.36 8.26
C SER A 788 17.27 14.49 9.74
N ALA A 789 17.76 13.63 10.63
CA ALA A 789 17.53 13.75 12.08
C ALA A 789 18.08 15.09 12.64
N GLN A 790 19.18 15.62 12.09
CA GLN A 790 19.67 16.96 12.45
C GLN A 790 18.69 18.04 11.98
N GLU A 791 18.24 17.96 10.73
CA GLU A 791 17.33 18.96 10.17
C GLU A 791 15.99 18.99 10.91
N ILE A 792 15.49 17.80 11.30
CA ILE A 792 14.32 17.64 12.17
C ILE A 792 14.56 18.30 13.52
N LYS A 793 15.72 18.07 14.15
CA LYS A 793 16.07 18.71 15.42
C LYS A 793 16.13 20.23 15.29
N ASP A 794 16.79 20.75 14.26
CA ASP A 794 16.95 22.19 14.05
C ASP A 794 15.59 22.88 13.85
N TYR A 795 14.65 22.20 13.21
CA TYR A 795 13.26 22.65 13.09
C TYR A 795 12.54 22.65 14.43
N PHE A 796 12.60 21.56 15.20
CA PHE A 796 11.96 21.51 16.51
C PHE A 796 12.55 22.51 17.51
N ASP A 797 13.87 22.68 17.51
CA ASP A 797 14.55 23.70 18.31
C ASP A 797 14.07 25.12 17.97
N GLU A 798 13.77 25.38 16.70
CA GLU A 798 13.28 26.68 16.24
C GLU A 798 11.83 26.94 16.68
N ILE A 799 10.92 25.99 16.47
CA ILE A 799 9.52 26.19 16.83
C ILE A 799 9.28 26.18 18.35
N PHE A 800 10.16 25.54 19.11
CA PHE A 800 10.12 25.54 20.58
C PHE A 800 11.04 26.60 21.22
N GLY A 801 11.76 27.41 20.44
CA GLY A 801 12.59 28.52 20.96
C GLY A 801 13.84 28.06 21.73
N LEU A 802 14.38 26.88 21.42
CA LEU A 802 15.54 26.28 22.10
C LEU A 802 16.89 26.82 21.59
N LYS A 803 16.94 27.45 20.40
CA LYS A 803 18.18 28.01 19.81
C LYS A 803 18.83 29.13 20.64
N GLU A 804 18.07 29.84 21.48
CA GLU A 804 18.60 30.95 22.32
C GLU A 804 19.07 30.49 23.72
N VAL A 805 18.81 29.23 24.12
CA VAL A 805 19.02 28.75 25.50
C VAL A 805 20.37 28.04 25.71
N GLY A 806 21.15 27.85 24.64
CA GLY A 806 22.41 27.09 24.63
C GLY A 806 23.56 27.61 25.51
N VAL A 807 23.43 28.79 26.14
CA VAL A 807 24.48 29.38 27.01
C VAL A 807 24.25 29.10 28.50
N THR A 808 23.08 28.62 28.94
CA THR A 808 22.75 28.50 30.38
C THR A 808 22.58 27.08 30.92
N ALA A 809 22.79 26.05 30.09
CA ALA A 809 22.48 24.66 30.45
C ALA A 809 23.53 23.93 31.33
N GLU A 810 24.74 24.47 31.53
CA GLU A 810 25.79 23.78 32.32
C GLU A 810 25.62 23.87 33.86
N LYS A 811 24.61 24.57 34.39
CA LYS A 811 24.50 24.82 35.85
C LYS A 811 23.34 24.15 36.59
N LYS A 812 22.77 23.04 36.09
CA LYS A 812 21.77 22.28 36.86
C LYS A 812 22.12 20.79 37.00
N LYS A 813 23.12 20.50 37.83
CA LYS A 813 23.19 19.19 38.49
C LYS A 813 23.95 19.26 39.83
N LYS A 814 23.21 19.58 40.89
CA LYS A 814 23.37 19.02 42.25
C LYS A 814 22.25 19.57 43.14
N ILE A 815 21.29 18.71 43.45
CA ILE A 815 20.37 18.91 44.56
C ILE A 815 20.94 18.10 45.72
N THR A 816 21.18 18.76 46.85
CA THR A 816 21.20 18.12 48.17
C THR A 816 20.25 18.90 49.06
N GLU A 817 19.44 18.12 49.79
CA GLU A 817 18.36 18.52 50.68
C GLU A 817 18.79 19.56 51.71
N ASN A 818 17.93 20.56 51.97
CA ASN A 818 17.98 21.32 53.23
C ASN A 818 16.60 21.90 53.58
N SER A 819 16.09 21.48 54.74
CA SER A 819 14.79 21.78 55.36
C SER A 819 14.52 23.27 55.66
N TYR A 820 15.45 24.18 55.36
CA TYR A 820 15.25 25.63 55.50
C TYR A 820 14.49 26.25 54.30
N LEU A 821 14.54 25.60 53.13
CA LEU A 821 13.96 26.13 51.90
C LEU A 821 12.43 26.21 51.96
N THR A 822 11.77 25.32 52.69
CA THR A 822 10.32 25.25 52.77
C THR A 822 9.72 26.43 53.56
N VAL A 823 10.43 26.90 54.60
CA VAL A 823 10.01 28.06 55.39
C VAL A 823 10.21 29.36 54.60
N VAL A 824 11.33 29.46 53.87
CA VAL A 824 11.59 30.59 52.96
C VAL A 824 10.62 30.58 51.77
N ALA A 825 10.27 29.40 51.25
CA ALA A 825 9.35 29.24 50.13
C ALA A 825 7.90 29.63 50.46
N ILE A 826 7.51 29.70 51.73
CA ILE A 826 6.19 30.21 52.15
C ILE A 826 6.25 31.71 52.51
N ALA A 827 7.36 32.18 53.10
CA ALA A 827 7.53 33.59 53.47
C ALA A 827 7.71 34.52 52.26
N VAL A 828 8.44 34.08 51.23
CA VAL A 828 8.72 34.89 50.03
C VAL A 828 7.45 35.20 49.21
N PRO A 829 6.55 34.24 48.93
CA PRO A 829 5.29 34.53 48.27
C PRO A 829 4.39 35.46 49.08
N LEU A 830 4.30 35.30 50.40
CA LEU A 830 3.52 36.18 51.27
C LEU A 830 4.06 37.62 51.29
N PHE A 831 5.37 37.79 51.29
CA PHE A 831 6.02 39.10 51.19
C PHE A 831 5.80 39.73 49.81
N LEU A 832 5.92 38.96 48.73
CA LEU A 832 5.66 39.43 47.37
C LEU A 832 4.19 39.79 47.16
N LEU A 833 3.27 39.07 47.80
CA LEU A 833 1.83 39.34 47.73
C LEU A 833 1.49 40.66 48.45
N LEU A 834 2.04 40.88 49.65
CA LEU A 834 1.93 42.16 50.35
C LEU A 834 2.56 43.32 49.57
N PHE A 835 3.72 43.11 48.95
CA PHE A 835 4.38 44.11 48.12
C PHE A 835 3.58 44.42 46.86
N SER A 836 2.97 43.41 46.23
CA SER A 836 2.10 43.59 45.06
C SER A 836 0.82 44.36 45.40
N CYS A 837 0.22 44.12 46.57
CA CYS A 837 -0.92 44.90 47.07
C CYS A 837 -0.54 46.35 47.37
N ALA A 838 0.61 46.59 48.00
CA ALA A 838 1.12 47.95 48.25
C ALA A 838 1.44 48.69 46.94
N PHE A 839 2.01 47.99 45.96
CA PHE A 839 2.29 48.54 44.63
C PHE A 839 1.01 48.85 43.86
N LEU A 840 -0.02 48.01 43.94
CA LEU A 840 -1.34 48.28 43.35
C LEU A 840 -2.01 49.50 43.98
N LEU A 841 -1.97 49.62 45.31
CA LEU A 841 -2.48 50.80 46.01
C LEU A 841 -1.70 52.07 45.64
N TYR A 842 -0.39 51.98 45.49
CA TYR A 842 0.45 53.09 45.02
C TYR A 842 0.15 53.46 43.56
N ALA A 843 0.03 52.47 42.67
CA ALA A 843 -0.28 52.66 41.24
C ALA A 843 -1.67 53.27 41.00
N LEU A 844 -2.61 53.09 41.94
CA LEU A 844 -3.93 53.70 41.89
C LEU A 844 -3.98 55.13 42.47
N SER A 845 -2.96 55.56 43.23
CA SER A 845 -2.81 56.94 43.71
C SER A 845 -2.47 57.92 42.58
N ASP A 846 -2.86 59.19 42.73
CA ASP A 846 -2.61 60.21 41.70
C ASP A 846 -1.11 60.45 41.44
N ASN A 847 -0.26 60.27 42.45
CA ASN A 847 1.20 60.32 42.29
C ASN A 847 1.76 59.07 41.61
N GLY A 848 1.26 57.87 41.92
CA GLY A 848 1.71 56.63 41.29
C GLY A 848 1.31 56.54 39.81
N LYS A 849 0.10 57.00 39.45
CA LYS A 849 -0.33 57.11 38.04
C LYS A 849 0.58 58.02 37.23
N ARG A 850 1.01 59.16 37.78
CA ARG A 850 1.94 60.09 37.12
C ARG A 850 3.32 59.46 36.92
N HIS A 851 3.86 58.83 37.95
CA HIS A 851 5.19 58.19 37.87
C HIS A 851 5.20 57.03 36.87
N ILE A 852 4.20 56.16 36.89
CA ILE A 852 4.11 55.02 35.97
C ILE A 852 3.93 55.52 34.52
N LYS A 853 3.12 56.55 34.30
CA LYS A 853 2.93 57.14 32.97
C LYS A 853 4.22 57.77 32.43
N ASN A 854 4.97 58.48 33.27
CA ASN A 854 6.25 59.08 32.89
C ASN A 854 7.33 58.02 32.65
N PHE A 855 7.39 56.98 33.49
CA PHE A 855 8.29 55.84 33.30
C PHE A 855 8.00 55.10 31.99
N TYR A 856 6.72 54.82 31.71
CA TYR A 856 6.29 54.17 30.47
C TYR A 856 6.64 55.00 29.23
N LEU A 857 6.40 56.32 29.27
CA LEU A 857 6.70 57.21 28.14
C LEU A 857 8.22 57.37 27.91
N TYR A 858 9.02 57.36 28.98
CA TYR A 858 10.48 57.46 28.88
C TYR A 858 11.10 56.20 28.24
N TYR A 859 10.67 54.99 28.62
CA TYR A 859 11.28 53.76 28.11
C TYR A 859 10.57 53.18 26.87
N PHE A 860 9.25 53.31 26.76
CA PHE A 860 8.42 52.54 25.82
C PHE A 860 7.52 53.40 24.91
N GLY A 861 7.59 54.73 24.99
CA GLY A 861 6.75 55.64 24.19
C GLY A 861 7.08 55.67 22.68
N LYS A 862 6.05 55.58 21.82
CA LYS A 862 6.17 55.75 20.35
C LYS A 862 6.56 57.19 19.99
N SER A 863 7.32 57.38 18.90
CA SER A 863 7.81 58.70 18.42
C SER A 863 6.73 59.78 18.30
N ALA A 864 5.54 59.43 17.82
CA ALA A 864 4.40 60.35 17.71
C ALA A 864 3.89 60.90 19.06
N ALA A 865 4.07 60.18 20.17
CA ALA A 865 3.69 60.65 21.50
C ALA A 865 4.71 61.66 22.07
N PHE A 866 5.97 61.54 21.65
CA PHE A 866 7.06 62.47 21.97
C PHE A 866 6.92 63.76 21.14
N GLU A 867 6.57 63.64 19.86
CA GLU A 867 6.38 64.74 18.92
C GLU A 867 5.28 65.73 19.36
N LYS A 868 4.22 65.23 20.02
CA LYS A 868 3.15 66.06 20.61
C LYS A 868 3.64 66.97 21.76
N ARG A 869 4.67 66.59 22.52
CA ARG A 869 5.26 67.44 23.59
C ARG A 869 6.26 68.44 23.02
N TRP A 870 6.99 68.04 21.98
CA TRP A 870 8.03 68.83 21.33
C TRP A 870 7.49 70.05 20.55
N ARG A 871 6.34 69.90 19.86
CA ARG A 871 5.77 70.96 19.00
C ARG A 871 5.50 72.31 19.70
N TYR A 872 5.42 72.32 21.03
CA TYR A 872 5.08 73.52 21.81
C TYR A 872 6.28 74.12 22.57
N SER A 873 7.40 73.39 22.65
CA SER A 873 8.64 73.85 23.30
C SER A 873 9.25 75.07 22.61
N LEU A 874 9.19 75.15 21.27
CA LEU A 874 9.66 76.31 20.48
C LEU A 874 8.96 77.64 20.84
N PHE A 875 7.68 77.57 21.26
CA PHE A 875 6.88 78.75 21.63
C PHE A 875 7.10 79.19 23.08
N MET A 876 7.53 78.28 23.96
CA MET A 876 7.76 78.53 25.38
C MET A 876 9.12 79.18 25.67
N ASP A 877 10.04 79.12 24.70
CA ASP A 877 11.43 79.58 24.83
C ASP A 877 11.66 81.07 24.54
N ARG A 878 10.61 81.82 24.19
CA ARG A 878 10.73 83.27 23.93
C ARG A 878 10.21 84.07 25.13
N GLN A 879 11.11 84.64 25.92
CA GLN A 879 10.80 85.74 26.83
C GLN A 879 11.22 87.05 26.14
N ASP A 880 10.31 88.01 26.03
CA ASP A 880 10.55 89.35 25.43
C ASP A 880 11.16 89.34 24.00
N GLY A 881 10.86 88.31 23.20
CA GLY A 881 11.36 88.19 21.82
C GLY A 881 12.77 87.61 21.68
N VAL A 882 13.41 87.22 22.78
CA VAL A 882 14.75 86.60 22.82
C VAL A 882 14.62 85.12 23.20
N ASN A 883 15.43 84.24 22.61
CA ASN A 883 15.43 82.82 22.93
C ASN A 883 16.24 82.54 24.21
N ALA A 884 15.61 81.94 25.22
CA ALA A 884 16.21 81.67 26.53
C ALA A 884 17.48 80.82 26.46
N LEU A 885 17.55 79.84 25.56
CA LEU A 885 18.71 78.96 25.41
C LEU A 885 19.89 79.66 24.72
N HIS A 886 19.64 80.54 23.74
CA HIS A 886 20.71 81.37 23.17
C HIS A 886 21.26 82.38 24.18
N GLU A 887 20.41 82.92 25.06
CA GLU A 887 20.82 83.84 26.12
C GLU A 887 21.72 83.14 27.14
N ALA A 888 21.31 81.97 27.64
CA ALA A 888 22.12 81.20 28.58
C ALA A 888 23.50 80.82 28.02
N VAL A 889 23.60 80.52 26.71
CA VAL A 889 24.88 80.28 26.03
C VAL A 889 25.71 81.57 25.91
N ARG A 890 25.08 82.74 25.71
CA ARG A 890 25.74 84.04 25.64
C ARG A 890 26.31 84.48 26.99
N GLU A 891 25.60 84.19 28.08
CA GLU A 891 26.02 84.46 29.46
C GLU A 891 27.18 83.57 29.94
N VAL A 892 27.54 82.52 29.17
CA VAL A 892 28.60 81.55 29.49
C VAL A 892 28.36 80.84 30.83
N ASN A 893 27.08 80.59 31.16
CA ASN A 893 26.70 79.96 32.42
C ASN A 893 26.20 78.53 32.17
N ALA A 894 27.09 77.54 32.32
CA ALA A 894 26.76 76.13 32.11
C ALA A 894 25.64 75.62 33.04
N ALA A 895 25.53 76.16 34.25
CA ALA A 895 24.46 75.83 35.18
C ALA A 895 23.10 76.35 34.68
N HIS A 896 23.07 77.60 34.19
CA HIS A 896 21.87 78.19 33.59
C HIS A 896 21.45 77.44 32.32
N VAL A 897 22.40 77.08 31.44
CA VAL A 897 22.13 76.23 30.27
C VAL A 897 21.55 74.88 30.70
N SER A 898 22.12 74.24 31.73
CA SER A 898 21.57 72.97 32.22
C SER A 898 20.16 73.11 32.80
N GLU A 899 19.85 74.23 33.45
CA GLU A 899 18.52 74.49 34.01
C GLU A 899 17.48 74.69 32.90
N VAL A 900 17.80 75.52 31.90
CA VAL A 900 16.93 75.82 30.75
C VAL A 900 16.68 74.55 29.92
N VAL A 901 17.71 73.74 29.68
CA VAL A 901 17.57 72.46 28.96
C VAL A 901 16.74 71.44 29.76
N LYS A 902 16.92 71.37 31.10
CA LYS A 902 16.07 70.55 31.98
C LYS A 902 14.62 71.03 32.03
N GLY A 903 14.40 72.34 31.88
CA GLY A 903 13.08 72.97 31.74
C GLY A 903 12.36 72.60 30.44
N GLY A 904 13.04 71.92 29.50
CA GLY A 904 12.46 71.46 28.25
C GLY A 904 12.48 72.51 27.13
N ALA A 905 13.46 73.41 27.17
CA ALA A 905 13.76 74.35 26.10
C ALA A 905 14.06 73.64 24.77
N TYR A 906 13.72 74.31 23.66
CA TYR A 906 13.90 73.79 22.31
C TYR A 906 15.37 73.87 21.91
N ILE A 907 16.05 72.72 22.00
CA ILE A 907 17.51 72.64 21.90
C ILE A 907 18.11 73.07 20.55
N ASN A 908 17.32 73.03 19.48
CA ASN A 908 17.76 73.27 18.10
C ASN A 908 17.24 74.59 17.52
N VAL A 909 16.95 75.60 18.35
CA VAL A 909 16.42 76.88 17.89
C VAL A 909 17.43 77.64 17.03
N TYR A 910 16.97 78.37 16.00
CA TYR A 910 17.83 79.24 15.21
C TYR A 910 17.73 80.70 15.69
N ASN A 911 18.88 81.36 15.82
CA ASN A 911 18.92 82.82 16.00
C ASN A 911 18.81 83.55 14.65
N LEU A 912 18.85 84.89 14.65
CA LEU A 912 18.76 85.73 13.45
C LEU A 912 19.85 85.46 12.40
N HIS A 913 20.95 84.82 12.77
CA HIS A 913 22.03 84.44 11.86
C HIS A 913 21.92 82.97 11.41
N GLY A 914 20.81 82.29 11.71
CA GLY A 914 20.63 80.87 11.44
C GLY A 914 21.53 79.97 12.30
N ASN A 915 22.15 80.46 13.37
CA ASN A 915 22.98 79.64 14.25
C ASN A 915 22.14 79.00 15.36
N THR A 916 22.34 77.70 15.59
CA THR A 916 21.81 77.02 16.78
C THR A 916 22.63 77.34 18.03
N PRO A 917 22.13 77.10 19.26
CA PRO A 917 22.92 77.28 20.48
C PRO A 917 24.23 76.51 20.43
N LEU A 918 24.23 75.34 19.78
CA LEU A 918 25.43 74.52 19.57
C LEU A 918 26.43 75.20 18.61
N HIS A 919 25.98 75.85 17.52
CA HIS A 919 26.87 76.65 16.67
C HIS A 919 27.52 77.80 17.45
N CYS A 920 26.75 78.49 18.30
CA CYS A 920 27.27 79.59 19.12
C CYS A 920 28.30 79.09 20.15
N ALA A 921 28.00 78.01 20.87
CA ALA A 921 28.90 77.43 21.86
C ALA A 921 30.22 76.94 21.24
N THR A 922 30.15 76.30 20.05
CA THR A 922 31.34 75.84 19.33
C THR A 922 32.16 76.99 18.76
N LYS A 923 31.53 78.03 18.19
CA LYS A 923 32.24 79.22 17.69
C LYS A 923 32.94 80.00 18.82
N LEU A 924 32.32 80.08 19.98
CA LEU A 924 32.84 80.86 21.12
C LEU A 924 33.88 80.09 21.97
N GLY A 925 34.00 78.77 21.79
CA GLY A 925 35.00 77.95 22.47
C GLY A 925 34.60 77.53 23.89
N PHE A 926 33.35 77.10 24.09
CA PHE A 926 32.82 76.66 25.40
C PHE A 926 32.61 75.13 25.48
N PRO A 927 33.63 74.33 25.83
CA PRO A 927 33.55 72.86 25.83
C PRO A 927 32.46 72.29 26.75
N GLU A 928 32.31 72.85 27.94
CA GLU A 928 31.31 72.40 28.92
C GLU A 928 29.87 72.58 28.40
N ILE A 929 29.58 73.73 27.79
CA ILE A 929 28.27 74.01 27.19
C ILE A 929 28.02 73.12 25.97
N VAL A 930 29.04 72.88 25.14
CA VAL A 930 28.95 71.94 24.00
C VAL A 930 28.62 70.52 24.47
N GLU A 931 29.27 70.03 25.54
CA GLU A 931 28.98 68.69 26.06
C GLU A 931 27.57 68.59 26.64
N ILE A 932 27.10 69.62 27.36
CA ILE A 932 25.71 69.68 27.88
C ILE A 932 24.71 69.63 26.74
N LEU A 933 24.87 70.45 25.70
CA LEU A 933 23.95 70.49 24.56
C LEU A 933 23.93 69.16 23.79
N ILE A 934 25.09 68.54 23.52
CA ILE A 934 25.17 67.25 22.83
C ILE A 934 24.51 66.14 23.65
N LYS A 935 24.79 66.06 24.97
CA LYS A 935 24.19 65.04 25.85
C LYS A 935 22.67 65.14 25.96
N ASN A 936 22.11 66.34 25.74
CA ASN A 936 20.67 66.58 25.78
C ASN A 936 20.00 66.57 24.39
N GLY A 937 20.68 66.05 23.36
CA GLY A 937 20.09 65.77 22.06
C GLY A 937 20.18 66.91 21.04
N ALA A 938 21.09 67.86 21.21
CA ALA A 938 21.34 68.89 20.19
C ALA A 938 21.76 68.24 18.86
N ASP A 939 21.13 68.65 17.77
CA ASP A 939 21.40 68.11 16.44
C ASP A 939 22.66 68.74 15.86
N ARG A 940 23.66 67.88 15.64
CA ARG A 940 25.00 68.24 15.15
C ARG A 940 25.06 68.36 13.63
N THR A 941 23.98 67.98 12.93
CA THR A 941 23.90 67.97 11.46
C THR A 941 23.25 69.23 10.88
N LEU A 942 22.60 70.03 11.73
CA LEU A 942 21.94 71.27 11.31
C LEU A 942 22.97 72.25 10.76
N ARG A 943 22.59 72.99 9.71
CA ARG A 943 23.46 73.96 9.06
C ARG A 943 22.97 75.36 9.33
N ASN A 944 23.88 76.28 9.57
CA ASN A 944 23.56 77.70 9.74
C ASN A 944 23.29 78.41 8.40
N ALA A 945 23.05 79.72 8.43
CA ALA A 945 22.82 80.52 7.23
C ALA A 945 24.04 80.59 6.28
N GLN A 946 25.24 80.26 6.77
CA GLN A 946 26.46 80.11 5.97
C GLN A 946 26.66 78.67 5.45
N ASN A 947 25.68 77.80 5.69
CA ASN A 947 25.68 76.38 5.31
C ASN A 947 26.73 75.52 6.04
N GLU A 948 27.24 76.00 7.18
CA GLU A 948 28.23 75.35 8.04
C GLU A 948 27.52 74.56 9.15
N THR A 949 28.05 73.39 9.53
CA THR A 949 27.59 72.64 10.71
C THR A 949 28.24 73.20 11.99
N PRO A 950 27.75 72.86 13.21
CA PRO A 950 28.35 73.34 14.44
C PRO A 950 29.82 72.96 14.58
N GLU A 951 30.21 71.75 14.16
CA GLU A 951 31.61 71.27 14.19
C GLU A 951 32.50 72.06 13.22
N GLN A 952 31.96 72.51 12.08
CA GLN A 952 32.69 73.33 11.10
C GLN A 952 32.94 74.77 11.57
N MET A 953 32.28 75.21 12.66
CA MET A 953 32.49 76.54 13.26
C MET A 953 33.80 76.66 14.07
N LEU A 954 34.60 75.59 14.18
CA LEU A 954 35.90 75.60 14.86
C LEU A 954 36.88 76.51 14.11
N THR A 955 37.17 77.68 14.68
CA THR A 955 38.06 78.68 14.07
C THR A 955 39.42 78.71 14.75
N TYR A 956 40.33 77.81 14.35
CA TYR A 956 41.68 77.71 14.91
C TYR A 956 42.58 78.94 14.66
N ARG A 957 42.17 79.88 13.79
CA ARG A 957 43.12 80.80 13.12
C ARG A 957 43.32 82.19 13.77
N SER A 958 42.61 82.58 14.83
CA SER A 958 42.67 83.98 15.28
C SER A 958 42.89 84.24 16.78
N ASP A 959 43.02 83.23 17.65
CA ASP A 959 43.13 83.46 19.10
C ASP A 959 43.97 82.36 19.79
N GLU A 960 45.29 82.58 19.96
CA GLU A 960 46.21 81.60 20.59
C GLU A 960 45.75 81.17 21.99
N LYS A 961 45.06 82.05 22.72
CA LYS A 961 44.56 81.80 24.08
C LYS A 961 43.39 80.81 24.16
N LYS A 962 42.71 80.50 23.04
CA LYS A 962 41.53 79.62 23.01
C LYS A 962 41.79 78.25 22.39
N ARG A 963 43.01 78.00 21.91
CA ARG A 963 43.38 76.78 21.19
C ARG A 963 43.11 75.50 21.99
N GLU A 964 43.48 75.48 23.26
CA GLU A 964 43.23 74.35 24.17
C GLU A 964 41.72 74.04 24.33
N LYS A 965 40.86 75.07 24.38
CA LYS A 965 39.41 74.90 24.49
C LYS A 965 38.78 74.35 23.22
N PHE A 966 39.30 74.72 22.04
CA PHE A 966 38.84 74.17 20.77
C PHE A 966 39.26 72.72 20.57
N ASP A 967 40.49 72.36 20.99
CA ASP A 967 40.95 70.96 20.98
C ASP A 967 40.08 70.07 21.90
N GLU A 968 39.60 70.62 23.02
CA GLU A 968 38.67 69.92 23.91
C GLU A 968 37.29 69.72 23.25
N ILE A 969 36.78 70.75 22.55
CA ILE A 969 35.52 70.65 21.79
C ILE A 969 35.61 69.60 20.68
N GLU A 970 36.72 69.57 19.93
CA GLU A 970 36.94 68.57 18.87
C GLU A 970 36.88 67.14 19.43
N LYS A 971 37.54 66.88 20.58
CA LYS A 971 37.45 65.60 21.30
C LYS A 971 36.03 65.27 21.73
N ILE A 972 35.23 66.25 22.15
CA ILE A 972 33.82 66.05 22.52
C ILE A 972 32.99 65.62 21.30
N TYR A 973 33.22 66.23 20.13
CA TYR A 973 32.56 65.82 18.89
C TYR A 973 32.95 64.40 18.46
N GLU A 974 34.24 64.06 18.50
CA GLU A 974 34.75 62.71 18.18
C GLU A 974 34.16 61.65 19.13
N LYS A 975 34.26 61.86 20.45
CA LYS A 975 33.74 60.94 21.50
C LYS A 975 32.26 60.62 21.34
N ASN A 976 31.50 61.54 20.77
CA ASN A 976 30.06 61.43 20.64
C ASN A 976 29.60 61.20 19.20
N ARG A 977 30.49 61.07 18.21
CA ARG A 977 30.16 61.01 16.76
C ARG A 977 29.04 59.99 16.46
N ASP A 978 29.18 58.76 16.96
CA ASP A 978 28.20 57.68 16.73
C ASP A 978 27.12 57.54 17.81
N LYS A 979 27.09 58.45 18.81
CA LYS A 979 26.10 58.42 19.89
C LYS A 979 24.89 59.27 19.54
N LYS A 980 23.70 58.68 19.62
CA LYS A 980 22.42 59.40 19.53
C LYS A 980 21.90 59.67 20.94
N PHE A 981 21.81 60.94 21.31
CA PHE A 981 21.20 61.37 22.56
C PHE A 981 19.73 61.72 22.33
N ARG A 982 18.86 61.33 23.27
CA ARG A 982 17.44 61.69 23.20
C ARG A 982 17.28 63.15 23.62
N ILE A 983 16.47 63.88 22.86
CA ILE A 983 16.10 65.26 23.16
C ILE A 983 15.33 65.30 24.48
N GLN A 984 15.73 66.20 25.39
CA GLN A 984 15.00 66.42 26.64
C GLN A 984 13.69 67.15 26.36
N VAL A 985 12.59 66.72 26.99
CA VAL A 985 11.25 67.30 26.83
C VAL A 985 10.67 67.71 28.18
N PRO A 986 9.78 68.71 28.24
CA PRO A 986 9.15 69.13 29.49
C PRO A 986 8.41 67.98 30.20
N GLU A 987 8.62 67.87 31.52
CA GLU A 987 7.95 66.86 32.35
C GLU A 987 6.45 67.13 32.50
N VAL A 988 6.07 68.40 32.56
CA VAL A 988 4.69 68.88 32.74
C VAL A 988 4.34 69.88 31.63
N PHE A 989 3.15 69.73 31.05
CA PHE A 989 2.60 70.70 30.09
C PHE A 989 2.07 71.92 30.87
N PRO A 990 2.42 73.16 30.51
CA PRO A 990 1.81 74.33 31.12
C PRO A 990 0.30 74.35 30.83
N SER A 991 -0.52 74.58 31.85
CA SER A 991 -2.00 74.58 31.73
C SER A 991 -2.57 75.73 30.91
N PHE A 992 -1.73 76.66 30.43
CA PHE A 992 -2.16 77.94 29.86
C PHE A 992 -2.05 78.01 28.33
N MET A 993 -1.96 76.89 27.62
CA MET A 993 -1.83 76.92 26.17
C MET A 993 -3.18 76.65 25.48
N PHE A 994 -3.71 77.72 24.88
CA PHE A 994 -5.02 77.88 24.21
C PHE A 994 -6.21 78.02 25.17
N HIS A 995 -6.32 79.19 25.79
CA HIS A 995 -7.62 79.72 26.18
C HIS A 995 -8.06 80.73 25.12
N ILE A 996 -9.19 80.46 24.47
CA ILE A 996 -9.84 81.44 23.59
C ILE A 996 -10.64 82.37 24.51
N TYR A 997 -10.32 83.66 24.51
CA TYR A 997 -11.10 84.66 25.24
C TYR A 997 -12.09 85.30 24.28
N ALA A 998 -13.39 85.22 24.60
CA ALA A 998 -14.41 85.93 23.85
C ALA A 998 -14.27 87.44 24.11
N ASP A 999 -14.30 88.23 23.05
CA ASP A 999 -14.32 89.69 23.16
C ASP A 999 -15.66 90.13 23.79
N LYS A 1000 -15.69 91.25 24.51
CA LYS A 1000 -16.90 91.72 25.21
C LYS A 1000 -18.02 92.19 24.28
N ASN A 1001 -17.75 92.23 22.98
CA ASN A 1001 -18.64 92.75 21.94
C ASN A 1001 -19.19 91.66 21.00
N THR A 1002 -18.97 90.37 21.29
CA THR A 1002 -19.50 89.25 20.50
C THR A 1002 -20.90 88.82 20.95
N ASP A 1003 -21.68 88.25 20.03
CA ASP A 1003 -23.04 87.75 20.28
C ASP A 1003 -23.06 86.67 21.39
N ASP A 1004 -23.85 86.91 22.43
CA ASP A 1004 -23.88 86.07 23.63
C ASP A 1004 -24.39 84.64 23.35
N GLU A 1005 -25.33 84.46 22.41
CA GLU A 1005 -25.89 83.14 22.11
C GLU A 1005 -24.90 82.28 21.32
N LEU A 1006 -24.23 82.88 20.33
CA LEU A 1006 -23.18 82.22 19.55
C LEU A 1006 -21.97 81.88 20.42
N THR A 1007 -21.60 82.81 21.31
CA THR A 1007 -20.49 82.65 22.25
C THR A 1007 -20.78 81.52 23.24
N ASN A 1008 -21.97 81.49 23.84
CA ASN A 1008 -22.36 80.43 24.78
C ASN A 1008 -22.42 79.05 24.11
N LYS A 1009 -22.90 78.94 22.87
CA LYS A 1009 -22.86 77.68 22.09
C LYS A 1009 -21.43 77.21 21.83
N PHE A 1010 -20.54 78.12 21.45
CA PHE A 1010 -19.13 77.80 21.23
C PHE A 1010 -18.46 77.35 22.53
N MET A 1011 -18.74 78.04 23.65
CA MET A 1011 -18.19 77.70 24.97
C MET A 1011 -18.71 76.36 25.50
N GLU A 1012 -20.00 76.03 25.29
CA GLU A 1012 -20.56 74.71 25.65
C GLU A 1012 -19.91 73.57 24.84
N GLN A 1013 -19.61 73.80 23.58
CA GLN A 1013 -19.07 72.77 22.70
C GLN A 1013 -17.56 72.53 22.93
N PHE A 1014 -16.83 73.53 23.45
CA PHE A 1014 -15.37 73.48 23.64
C PHE A 1014 -14.92 73.78 25.08
N GLN A 1015 -15.64 73.27 26.08
CA GLN A 1015 -15.37 73.51 27.51
C GLN A 1015 -13.93 73.20 27.99
N ALA A 1016 -13.18 72.37 27.25
CA ALA A 1016 -11.81 72.01 27.60
C ALA A 1016 -10.76 73.12 27.33
N ILE A 1017 -11.13 74.19 26.59
CA ILE A 1017 -10.19 75.22 26.09
C ILE A 1017 -10.71 76.67 26.25
N VAL A 1018 -11.72 76.91 27.10
CA VAL A 1018 -12.36 78.23 27.30
C VAL A 1018 -12.69 78.45 28.80
N SER A 1019 -12.51 79.66 29.36
CA SER A 1019 -12.83 80.00 30.76
C SER A 1019 -13.32 81.45 30.96
N PHE A 1020 -14.18 81.65 31.97
CA PHE A 1020 -14.75 82.96 32.35
C PHE A 1020 -13.71 83.84 33.04
N THR A 1021 -13.44 85.04 32.51
CA THR A 1021 -12.70 86.07 33.24
C THR A 1021 -13.64 86.88 34.12
N GLY A 1022 -13.81 86.47 35.38
CA GLY A 1022 -14.22 87.34 36.48
C GLY A 1022 -12.97 87.92 37.15
N GLY A 1023 -12.87 89.24 37.25
CA GLY A 1023 -11.63 89.96 37.53
C GLY A 1023 -11.05 89.93 38.96
N ILE A 1024 -9.71 90.09 39.00
CA ILE A 1024 -8.83 90.86 39.90
C ILE A 1024 -8.96 90.66 41.43
N MET A 1025 -7.86 90.17 42.05
CA MET A 1025 -7.02 90.83 43.09
C MET A 1025 -5.94 89.80 43.52
N GLY A 1026 -4.66 90.11 43.74
CA GLY A 1026 -4.05 91.34 44.25
C GLY A 1026 -3.71 91.16 45.73
N VAL A 1027 -2.47 90.71 46.00
CA VAL A 1027 -1.64 90.59 47.24
C VAL A 1027 -1.16 89.16 47.47
#